data_AF-A0A483ALU7-F1
#
_entry.id   AF-A0A483ALU7-F1
#
_cell.length_a   1.000
_cell.length_b   1.000
_cell.length_c   1.000
_cell.angle_alpha   90.00
_cell.angle_beta   90.00
_cell.angle_gamma   90.00
#
_symmetry.space_group_name_H-M   'P 1'
#
loop_
_entity.id
_entity.type
_entity.pdbx_description
1 polymer ?
#
loop_
_entity_poly.entity_id
_entity_poly.type
_entity_poly.pdbx_seq_one_letter_code
_entity_poly.pdbx_strand_id
1 'polypeptide(L)'
;MSKILLEDYADFLVEIAPEVKEVLEATFQDAARVISPAGLKDYLDGAKALCGLGRGNDLVMTYLEVMPQMAKECGEDIIPDCVTAAMKASSMTSGEVIILLLSTLPNVARHLGDAQLVRGYLTLIHQLASTAARGLRPMLMHIDELLSKLTLSGLRRWANFGAKAYRRDYNNLTSYFSLESADSRAMLERERRGVLFIKVQRKLNFYLRALWGRDFFIRPTGAEYTDFRPYIENKILYVPDALDDIKLSDDQSIEGLEIYRATVAHMAAHMMYTSQPMSAEQLSPAQMFFIGLLEDARVEYKAVNEFPGLKKLWRSLIMLEHEEPAEHKTMSILEGFALQLLDEGERGNDKQLNKFAAKFHEKIEANQDDNHFAWLMGVELYNIFEGRKEVPSLRILERYRVDYRDDNRIIWQYEDINWGKGVEYVAASQQQVRYEVSPLMMAHEVDCELAGDDAQVIWTCTDIMRTYEDDLSDDAKSFNDAWGKEPVSDPFHYQEWDYQIQLHRPNWVTIFERRPAKGNPEDIENILTEYKPIAHRIRKIIDLLAPAGVQRQRGMEDGDEVDINAAIDAMIAIRMGEQPNPRITMRNVLNTRDLSVVVLLDLSESTNEVMEGSDKTVLQLTREAATLVSTAIEGIGDPFALHGFASDGRHDVQYFRLKDFNQHFDDDAKSRLAGMKGGLSTRMGAALRHAGTHLHKQQQKRKLILLVTDGEPADIDESDPQHLRFDTKKAVEELYSTGVLTYCLTLDPQADTYVKRIFGENNYTIVDNVEKLPEQLPLLFASLTA
;
A
#
# COMPACT_ATOMS: atom_id res chain seq x y z
N MET A 1 -10.45 -10.25 26.56
CA MET A 1 -11.65 -9.82 25.82
C MET A 1 -12.40 -11.06 25.38
N SER A 2 -13.73 -11.11 25.43
CA SER A 2 -14.47 -12.34 25.11
C SER A 2 -14.31 -12.69 23.63
N LYS A 3 -13.87 -13.91 23.36
CA LYS A 3 -13.77 -14.52 22.03
C LYS A 3 -15.12 -14.42 21.32
N ILE A 4 -15.20 -13.74 20.18
CA ILE A 4 -16.43 -13.67 19.38
C ILE A 4 -16.44 -14.92 18.50
N LEU A 5 -17.30 -15.88 18.81
CA LEU A 5 -17.53 -17.05 17.96
C LEU A 5 -18.63 -16.69 16.97
N LEU A 6 -18.36 -16.79 15.67
CA LEU A 6 -19.36 -16.58 14.62
C LEU A 6 -20.59 -17.47 14.83
N GLU A 7 -20.37 -18.66 15.37
CA GLU A 7 -21.40 -19.66 15.72
C GLU A 7 -22.47 -19.09 16.66
N ASP A 8 -22.09 -18.27 17.65
CA ASP A 8 -23.03 -17.68 18.63
C ASP A 8 -24.00 -16.66 18.00
N TYR A 9 -23.61 -16.06 16.86
CA TYR A 9 -24.39 -15.08 16.11
C TYR A 9 -25.11 -15.70 14.92
N ALA A 10 -24.48 -16.67 14.27
CA ALA A 10 -25.01 -17.39 13.12
C ALA A 10 -26.32 -18.10 13.50
N ASP A 11 -26.37 -18.81 14.62
CA ASP A 11 -27.58 -19.53 15.02
C ASP A 11 -28.79 -18.61 15.18
N PHE A 12 -28.61 -17.41 15.76
CA PHE A 12 -29.68 -16.43 15.93
C PHE A 12 -30.12 -15.80 14.59
N LEU A 13 -29.17 -15.44 13.73
CA LEU A 13 -29.47 -14.80 12.44
C LEU A 13 -30.11 -15.81 11.46
N VAL A 14 -29.67 -17.06 11.49
CA VAL A 14 -30.20 -18.19 10.69
C VAL A 14 -31.60 -18.59 11.13
N GLU A 15 -31.90 -18.57 12.44
CA GLU A 15 -33.23 -18.87 12.96
C GLU A 15 -34.29 -17.86 12.49
N ILE A 16 -33.91 -16.60 12.24
CA ILE A 16 -34.82 -15.54 11.81
C ILE A 16 -34.94 -15.46 10.29
N ALA A 17 -33.84 -15.66 9.55
CA ALA A 17 -33.82 -15.55 8.09
C ALA A 17 -32.75 -16.48 7.47
N PRO A 18 -33.14 -17.65 6.95
CA PRO A 18 -32.21 -18.61 6.34
C PRO A 18 -31.41 -18.03 5.17
N GLU A 19 -32.01 -17.09 4.43
CA GLU A 19 -31.43 -16.37 3.29
C GLU A 19 -30.25 -15.46 3.68
N VAL A 20 -30.20 -15.00 4.94
CA VAL A 20 -29.12 -14.14 5.46
C VAL A 20 -27.85 -14.95 5.71
N LYS A 21 -27.97 -16.29 5.86
CA LYS A 21 -26.84 -17.18 6.13
C LYS A 21 -25.78 -17.13 5.02
N GLU A 22 -26.21 -17.32 3.78
CA GLU A 22 -25.31 -17.37 2.62
C GLU A 22 -24.59 -16.03 2.43
N VAL A 23 -25.31 -14.92 2.63
CA VAL A 23 -24.72 -13.56 2.55
C VAL A 23 -23.74 -13.32 3.69
N LEU A 24 -24.07 -13.73 4.92
CA LEU A 24 -23.16 -13.58 6.07
C LEU A 24 -21.89 -14.41 5.88
N GLU A 25 -21.99 -15.67 5.47
CA GLU A 25 -20.83 -16.53 5.23
C GLU A 25 -19.93 -15.96 4.11
N ALA A 26 -20.53 -15.45 3.04
CA ALA A 26 -19.80 -14.83 1.93
C ALA A 26 -19.13 -13.50 2.33
N THR A 27 -19.80 -12.65 3.09
CA THR A 27 -19.32 -11.30 3.42
C THR A 27 -18.45 -11.24 4.67
N PHE A 28 -18.58 -12.21 5.59
CA PHE A 28 -17.87 -12.19 6.88
C PHE A 28 -16.36 -12.33 6.73
N GLN A 29 -15.89 -13.13 5.77
CA GLN A 29 -14.45 -13.24 5.51
C GLN A 29 -13.86 -11.91 5.05
N ASP A 30 -14.56 -11.20 4.17
CA ASP A 30 -14.14 -9.87 3.73
C ASP A 30 -14.28 -8.81 4.83
N ALA A 31 -15.30 -8.90 5.66
CA ALA A 31 -15.46 -8.07 6.85
C ALA A 31 -14.29 -8.24 7.83
N ALA A 32 -13.91 -9.49 8.11
CA ALA A 32 -12.84 -9.81 9.04
C ALA A 32 -11.43 -9.40 8.55
N ARG A 33 -11.25 -9.20 7.24
CA ARG A 33 -10.01 -8.65 6.67
C ARG A 33 -9.85 -7.15 6.89
N VAL A 34 -10.96 -6.42 7.09
CA VAL A 34 -10.97 -4.95 7.09
C VAL A 34 -11.38 -4.36 8.44
N ILE A 35 -12.12 -5.11 9.26
CA ILE A 35 -12.68 -4.69 10.53
C ILE A 35 -11.98 -5.45 11.68
N SER A 36 -11.64 -4.73 12.74
CA SER A 36 -11.05 -5.26 13.97
C SER A 36 -12.01 -6.20 14.71
N PRO A 37 -11.53 -7.01 15.68
CA PRO A 37 -12.40 -7.85 16.49
C PRO A 37 -13.49 -7.06 17.24
N ALA A 38 -13.18 -5.85 17.71
CA ALA A 38 -14.17 -4.99 18.37
C ALA A 38 -15.21 -4.47 17.37
N GLY A 39 -14.76 -4.02 16.19
CA GLY A 39 -15.66 -3.58 15.13
C GLY A 39 -16.52 -4.70 14.54
N LEU A 40 -16.01 -5.93 14.47
CA LEU A 40 -16.77 -7.11 14.03
C LEU A 40 -17.91 -7.42 14.99
N LYS A 41 -17.70 -7.18 16.29
CA LYS A 41 -18.77 -7.25 17.27
C LYS A 41 -19.87 -6.25 16.95
N ASP A 42 -19.50 -4.99 16.75
CA ASP A 42 -20.45 -3.91 16.45
C ASP A 42 -21.19 -4.17 15.13
N TYR A 43 -20.52 -4.78 14.15
CA TYR A 43 -21.09 -5.24 12.90
C TYR A 43 -22.15 -6.33 13.10
N LEU A 44 -21.82 -7.39 13.83
CA LEU A 44 -22.76 -8.50 14.09
C LEU A 44 -23.91 -8.08 15.03
N ASP A 45 -23.62 -7.33 16.08
CA ASP A 45 -24.62 -6.75 16.99
C ASP A 45 -25.55 -5.79 16.22
N GLY A 46 -25.01 -5.02 15.26
CA GLY A 46 -25.77 -4.17 14.36
C GLY A 46 -26.74 -4.94 13.46
N ALA A 47 -26.27 -6.01 12.82
CA ALA A 47 -27.11 -6.90 12.00
C ALA A 47 -28.26 -7.51 12.82
N LYS A 48 -27.94 -7.99 14.04
CA LYS A 48 -28.92 -8.50 15.00
C LYS A 48 -29.97 -7.44 15.37
N ALA A 49 -29.53 -6.21 15.62
CA ALA A 49 -30.41 -5.11 15.98
C ALA A 49 -31.34 -4.70 14.83
N LEU A 50 -30.86 -4.72 13.58
CA LEU A 50 -31.68 -4.45 12.40
C LEU A 50 -32.68 -5.57 12.12
N CYS A 51 -32.31 -6.83 12.38
CA CYS A 51 -33.22 -7.97 12.27
C CYS A 51 -34.44 -7.81 13.21
N GLY A 52 -34.21 -7.35 14.44
CA GLY A 52 -35.25 -7.05 15.42
C GLY A 52 -36.24 -5.93 15.04
N LEU A 53 -35.97 -5.13 14.00
CA LEU A 53 -36.89 -4.09 13.53
C LEU A 53 -38.09 -4.65 12.75
N GLY A 54 -38.03 -5.90 12.26
CA GLY A 54 -39.13 -6.53 11.51
C GLY A 54 -39.44 -5.83 10.17
N ARG A 55 -38.43 -5.25 9.50
CA ARG A 55 -38.58 -4.49 8.26
C ARG A 55 -38.15 -5.26 6.99
N GLY A 56 -38.06 -6.58 7.07
CA GLY A 56 -37.68 -7.48 5.97
C GLY A 56 -36.19 -7.86 5.99
N ASN A 57 -35.88 -9.01 5.39
CA ASN A 57 -34.53 -9.60 5.37
C ASN A 57 -33.55 -8.76 4.53
N ASP A 58 -34.05 -8.14 3.45
CA ASP A 58 -33.26 -7.29 2.54
C ASP A 58 -32.50 -6.17 3.24
N LEU A 59 -33.04 -5.62 4.33
CA LEU A 59 -32.37 -4.59 5.12
C LEU A 59 -31.11 -5.12 5.79
N VAL A 60 -31.19 -6.33 6.35
CA VAL A 60 -30.06 -6.96 7.03
C VAL A 60 -29.00 -7.39 6.01
N MET A 61 -29.42 -7.97 4.88
CA MET A 61 -28.50 -8.34 3.79
C MET A 61 -27.75 -7.11 3.25
N THR A 62 -28.46 -6.03 2.94
CA THR A 62 -27.85 -4.76 2.48
C THR A 62 -26.85 -4.22 3.50
N TYR A 63 -27.19 -4.29 4.79
CA TYR A 63 -26.27 -3.87 5.86
C TYR A 63 -24.99 -4.72 5.87
N LEU A 64 -25.12 -6.05 5.84
CA LEU A 64 -23.99 -6.98 5.89
C LEU A 64 -23.03 -6.77 4.72
N GLU A 65 -23.55 -6.50 3.52
CA GLU A 65 -22.76 -6.23 2.31
C GLU A 65 -22.06 -4.87 2.34
N VAL A 66 -22.72 -3.84 2.89
CA VAL A 66 -22.26 -2.45 2.84
C VAL A 66 -21.24 -2.11 3.91
N MET A 67 -21.41 -2.59 5.14
CA MET A 67 -20.57 -2.14 6.27
C MET A 67 -19.07 -2.44 6.11
N PRO A 68 -18.63 -3.58 5.54
CA PRO A 68 -17.20 -3.81 5.26
C PRO A 68 -16.61 -2.74 4.34
N GLN A 69 -17.38 -2.29 3.33
CA GLN A 69 -16.96 -1.21 2.44
C GLN A 69 -16.91 0.14 3.18
N MET A 70 -17.88 0.41 4.07
CA MET A 70 -17.87 1.61 4.90
C MET A 70 -16.65 1.67 5.81
N ALA A 71 -16.32 0.55 6.46
CA ALA A 71 -15.15 0.42 7.32
C ALA A 71 -13.86 0.67 6.52
N LYS A 72 -13.78 0.16 5.29
CA LYS A 72 -12.66 0.39 4.37
C LYS A 72 -12.47 1.87 4.02
N GLU A 73 -13.55 2.57 3.69
CA GLU A 73 -13.49 3.94 3.17
C GLU A 73 -13.33 4.99 4.27
N CYS A 74 -13.98 4.81 5.43
CA CYS A 74 -14.06 5.83 6.47
C CYS A 74 -13.52 5.41 7.84
N GLY A 75 -13.33 4.11 8.08
CA GLY A 75 -13.01 3.54 9.40
C GLY A 75 -14.20 2.77 10.00
N GLU A 76 -13.90 1.81 10.88
CA GLU A 76 -14.91 0.94 11.52
C GLU A 76 -15.77 1.63 12.58
N ASP A 77 -15.33 2.79 13.07
CA ASP A 77 -16.01 3.62 14.06
C ASP A 77 -17.35 4.19 13.56
N ILE A 78 -17.62 4.12 12.26
CA ILE A 78 -18.88 4.55 11.66
C ILE A 78 -20.00 3.49 11.75
N ILE A 79 -19.66 2.21 11.98
CA ILE A 79 -20.62 1.10 11.93
C ILE A 79 -21.79 1.30 12.92
N PRO A 80 -21.56 1.67 14.20
CA PRO A 80 -22.67 1.91 15.15
C PRO A 80 -23.55 3.11 14.76
N ASP A 81 -22.96 4.14 14.13
CA ASP A 81 -23.69 5.33 13.69
C ASP A 81 -24.65 5.01 12.53
N CYS A 82 -24.24 4.14 11.61
CA CYS A 82 -25.09 3.66 10.51
C CYS A 82 -26.31 2.89 11.04
N VAL A 83 -26.11 1.99 12.02
CA VAL A 83 -27.21 1.25 12.67
C VAL A 83 -28.15 2.23 13.38
N THR A 84 -27.59 3.17 14.15
CA THR A 84 -28.37 4.18 14.87
C THR A 84 -29.19 5.06 13.91
N ALA A 85 -28.62 5.44 12.77
CA ALA A 85 -29.31 6.23 11.75
C ALA A 85 -30.47 5.45 11.12
N ALA A 86 -30.26 4.17 10.77
CA ALA A 86 -31.31 3.29 10.25
C ALA A 86 -32.45 3.11 11.27
N MET A 87 -32.11 2.89 12.55
CA MET A 87 -33.09 2.81 13.64
C MET A 87 -33.91 4.10 13.77
N LYS A 88 -33.25 5.26 13.81
CA LYS A 88 -33.95 6.55 13.87
C LYS A 88 -34.87 6.75 12.66
N ALA A 89 -34.41 6.41 11.46
CA ALA A 89 -35.20 6.54 10.22
C ALA A 89 -36.41 5.60 10.18
N SER A 90 -36.34 4.43 10.84
CA SER A 90 -37.42 3.42 10.86
C SER A 90 -38.74 3.89 11.46
N SER A 91 -38.69 4.91 12.33
CA SER A 91 -39.87 5.53 12.95
C SER A 91 -40.57 6.56 12.05
N MET A 92 -39.90 7.02 10.99
CA MET A 92 -40.35 8.14 10.16
C MET A 92 -40.54 7.77 8.67
N THR A 93 -39.99 6.64 8.23
CA THR A 93 -39.92 6.25 6.81
C THR A 93 -40.23 4.77 6.60
N SER A 94 -40.40 4.33 5.34
CA SER A 94 -40.62 2.92 5.00
C SER A 94 -39.32 2.12 4.95
N GLY A 95 -39.40 0.79 5.07
CA GLY A 95 -38.23 -0.11 4.99
C GLY A 95 -37.43 0.07 3.69
N GLU A 96 -38.12 0.24 2.55
CA GLU A 96 -37.48 0.51 1.24
C GLU A 96 -36.58 1.77 1.27
N VAL A 97 -36.96 2.82 2.01
CA VAL A 97 -36.17 4.05 2.09
C VAL A 97 -34.93 3.85 2.95
N ILE A 98 -35.01 3.00 3.98
CA ILE A 98 -33.87 2.66 4.83
C ILE A 98 -32.89 1.76 4.06
N ILE A 99 -33.40 0.79 3.30
CA ILE A 99 -32.59 -0.04 2.41
C ILE A 99 -31.86 0.85 1.40
N LEU A 100 -32.56 1.79 0.75
CA LEU A 100 -31.97 2.75 -0.17
C LEU A 100 -30.94 3.67 0.52
N LEU A 101 -31.21 4.09 1.75
CA LEU A 101 -30.25 4.88 2.53
C LEU A 101 -28.96 4.07 2.73
N LEU A 102 -29.06 2.83 3.25
CA LEU A 102 -27.90 1.99 3.49
C LEU A 102 -27.14 1.65 2.20
N SER A 103 -27.83 1.29 1.12
CA SER A 103 -27.19 0.94 -0.15
C SER A 103 -26.46 2.11 -0.80
N THR A 104 -26.84 3.36 -0.49
CA THR A 104 -26.15 4.55 -0.98
C THR A 104 -24.94 4.95 -0.11
N LEU A 105 -24.81 4.43 1.12
CA LEU A 105 -23.73 4.82 2.03
C LEU A 105 -22.32 4.60 1.47
N PRO A 106 -21.97 3.51 0.75
CA PRO A 106 -20.65 3.37 0.14
C PRO A 106 -20.31 4.51 -0.81
N ASN A 107 -21.28 4.96 -1.61
CA ASN A 107 -21.08 6.08 -2.53
C ASN A 107 -20.95 7.40 -1.77
N VAL A 108 -21.75 7.60 -0.72
CA VAL A 108 -21.61 8.77 0.17
C VAL A 108 -20.24 8.78 0.84
N ALA A 109 -19.78 7.66 1.39
CA ALA A 109 -18.46 7.50 1.98
C ALA A 109 -17.35 7.78 0.97
N ARG A 110 -17.49 7.33 -0.29
CA ARG A 110 -16.52 7.61 -1.35
C ARG A 110 -16.45 9.10 -1.72
N HIS A 111 -17.57 9.83 -1.70
CA HIS A 111 -17.58 11.27 -1.98
C HIS A 111 -17.07 12.10 -0.81
N LEU A 112 -17.41 11.69 0.42
CA LEU A 112 -17.08 12.44 1.64
C LEU A 112 -15.69 12.10 2.19
N GLY A 113 -15.24 10.85 2.05
CA GLY A 113 -13.88 10.40 2.39
C GLY A 113 -13.50 10.45 3.88
N ASP A 114 -14.46 10.70 4.79
CA ASP A 114 -14.22 10.76 6.23
C ASP A 114 -15.47 10.40 7.05
N ALA A 115 -15.28 9.68 8.16
CA ALA A 115 -16.36 9.23 9.04
C ALA A 115 -17.14 10.39 9.66
N GLN A 116 -16.49 11.52 10.00
CA GLN A 116 -17.17 12.66 10.61
C GLN A 116 -18.11 13.35 9.62
N LEU A 117 -17.71 13.44 8.35
CA LEU A 117 -18.58 13.92 7.29
C LEU A 117 -19.77 12.99 7.08
N VAL A 118 -19.56 11.67 7.08
CA VAL A 118 -20.65 10.70 7.01
C VAL A 118 -21.62 10.85 8.20
N ARG A 119 -21.14 11.05 9.42
CA ARG A 119 -21.99 11.37 10.59
C ARG A 119 -22.81 12.64 10.38
N GLY A 120 -22.19 13.68 9.82
CA GLY A 120 -22.86 14.91 9.43
C GLY A 120 -23.96 14.70 8.39
N TYR A 121 -23.73 13.81 7.42
CA TYR A 121 -24.72 13.37 6.44
C TYR A 121 -25.87 12.60 7.09
N LEU A 122 -25.59 11.60 7.94
CA LEU A 122 -26.61 10.84 8.65
C LEU A 122 -27.49 11.75 9.53
N THR A 123 -26.89 12.77 10.13
CA THR A 123 -27.62 13.81 10.88
C THR A 123 -28.55 14.63 9.99
N LEU A 124 -28.10 15.01 8.78
CA LEU A 124 -28.94 15.69 7.79
C LEU A 124 -30.12 14.81 7.36
N ILE A 125 -29.87 13.52 7.09
CA ILE A 125 -30.92 12.55 6.72
C ILE A 125 -31.97 12.45 7.83
N HIS A 126 -31.53 12.37 9.09
CA HIS A 126 -32.46 12.35 10.23
C HIS A 126 -33.32 13.62 10.30
N GLN A 127 -32.72 14.81 10.12
CA GLN A 127 -33.44 16.08 10.10
C GLN A 127 -34.46 16.15 8.94
N LEU A 128 -34.07 15.71 7.74
CA LEU A 128 -34.96 15.69 6.57
C LEU A 128 -36.07 14.66 6.71
N ALA A 129 -35.82 13.49 7.31
CA ALA A 129 -36.85 12.51 7.61
C ALA A 129 -37.95 13.11 8.50
N SER A 130 -37.59 13.98 9.45
CA SER A 130 -38.56 14.65 10.34
C SER A 130 -39.31 15.82 9.70
N THR A 131 -38.70 16.51 8.72
CA THR A 131 -39.23 17.78 8.17
C THR A 131 -39.81 17.66 6.77
N ALA A 132 -39.30 16.73 5.96
CA ALA A 132 -39.59 16.56 4.55
C ALA A 132 -39.48 15.08 4.10
N ALA A 133 -40.06 14.14 4.86
CA ALA A 133 -39.96 12.68 4.61
C ALA A 133 -40.24 12.26 3.15
N ARG A 134 -41.22 12.89 2.48
CA ARG A 134 -41.57 12.59 1.08
C ARG A 134 -40.47 12.96 0.07
N GLY A 135 -39.61 13.92 0.40
CA GLY A 135 -38.47 14.32 -0.43
C GLY A 135 -37.26 13.40 -0.25
N LEU A 136 -37.22 12.55 0.78
CA LEU A 136 -36.05 11.75 1.10
C LEU A 136 -35.73 10.69 0.04
N ARG A 137 -36.72 9.90 -0.37
CA ARG A 137 -36.52 8.88 -1.42
C ARG A 137 -36.06 9.49 -2.75
N PRO A 138 -36.72 10.54 -3.30
CA PRO A 138 -36.22 11.24 -4.48
C PRO A 138 -34.77 11.73 -4.32
N MET A 139 -34.45 12.35 -3.18
CA MET A 139 -33.09 12.83 -2.92
C MET A 139 -32.06 11.70 -2.91
N LEU A 140 -32.36 10.58 -2.26
CA LEU A 140 -31.46 9.43 -2.18
C LEU A 140 -31.21 8.81 -3.56
N MET A 141 -32.19 8.82 -4.47
CA MET A 141 -32.00 8.37 -5.85
C MET A 141 -31.03 9.25 -6.65
N HIS A 142 -30.87 10.52 -6.25
CA HIS A 142 -29.97 11.49 -6.88
C HIS A 142 -28.76 11.85 -6.00
N ILE A 143 -28.50 11.11 -4.91
CA ILE A 143 -27.48 11.51 -3.93
C ILE A 143 -26.07 11.52 -4.53
N ASP A 144 -25.78 10.58 -5.43
CA ASP A 144 -24.50 10.50 -6.13
C ASP A 144 -24.29 11.73 -7.04
N GLU A 145 -25.32 12.14 -7.78
CA GLU A 145 -25.25 13.36 -8.61
C GLU A 145 -25.07 14.61 -7.74
N LEU A 146 -25.80 14.70 -6.62
CA LEU A 146 -25.73 15.82 -5.69
C LEU A 146 -24.32 15.94 -5.09
N LEU A 147 -23.77 14.84 -4.54
CA LEU A 147 -22.44 14.84 -3.92
C LEU A 147 -21.29 14.97 -4.94
N SER A 148 -21.52 14.64 -6.22
CA SER A 148 -20.55 14.90 -7.28
C SER A 148 -20.33 16.39 -7.58
N LYS A 149 -21.27 17.25 -7.14
CA LYS A 149 -21.31 18.70 -7.38
C LYS A 149 -21.27 19.53 -6.10
N LEU A 150 -21.79 19.01 -5.00
CA LEU A 150 -21.94 19.72 -3.73
C LEU A 150 -21.07 19.10 -2.66
N THR A 151 -20.55 19.97 -1.81
CA THR A 151 -20.06 19.55 -0.50
C THR A 151 -21.21 19.13 0.41
N LEU A 152 -20.91 18.48 1.55
CA LEU A 152 -21.92 18.16 2.56
C LEU A 152 -22.67 19.42 3.04
N SER A 153 -21.96 20.53 3.21
CA SER A 153 -22.55 21.79 3.62
C SER A 153 -23.44 22.39 2.52
N GLY A 154 -23.03 22.29 1.24
CA GLY A 154 -23.84 22.66 0.08
C GLY A 154 -25.11 21.83 -0.02
N LEU A 155 -25.01 20.51 0.12
CA LEU A 155 -26.14 19.58 0.15
C LEU A 155 -27.11 19.94 1.28
N ARG A 156 -26.60 20.25 2.48
CA ARG A 156 -27.40 20.68 3.62
C ARG A 156 -28.16 21.98 3.33
N ARG A 157 -27.54 22.99 2.72
CA ARG A 157 -28.19 24.26 2.36
C ARG A 157 -29.24 24.06 1.26
N TRP A 158 -28.93 23.29 0.23
CA TRP A 158 -29.86 22.90 -0.83
C TRP A 158 -31.08 22.17 -0.26
N ALA A 159 -30.87 21.12 0.55
CA ALA A 159 -31.97 20.32 1.10
C ALA A 159 -32.84 21.13 2.08
N ASN A 160 -32.22 21.96 2.93
CA ASN A 160 -32.95 22.83 3.87
C ASN A 160 -33.77 23.91 3.15
N PHE A 161 -33.28 24.43 2.02
CA PHE A 161 -34.04 25.37 1.20
C PHE A 161 -35.29 24.68 0.63
N GLY A 162 -35.13 23.53 -0.03
CA GLY A 162 -36.26 22.76 -0.58
C GLY A 162 -37.30 22.39 0.46
N ALA A 163 -36.86 21.89 1.62
CA ALA A 163 -37.73 21.52 2.74
C ALA A 163 -38.51 22.70 3.32
N LYS A 164 -37.91 23.90 3.36
CA LYS A 164 -38.57 25.13 3.85
C LYS A 164 -39.51 25.73 2.80
N ALA A 165 -39.07 25.82 1.55
CA ALA A 165 -39.80 26.46 0.45
C ALA A 165 -41.10 25.72 0.12
N TYR A 166 -41.07 24.39 0.06
CA TYR A 166 -42.22 23.56 -0.36
C TYR A 166 -42.83 22.74 0.78
N ARG A 167 -42.66 23.16 2.03
CA ARG A 167 -43.11 22.43 3.23
C ARG A 167 -44.58 21.98 3.19
N ARG A 168 -45.44 22.76 2.52
CA ARG A 168 -46.89 22.52 2.41
C ARG A 168 -47.33 22.04 1.03
N ASP A 169 -46.42 21.97 0.06
CA ASP A 169 -46.69 21.60 -1.33
C ASP A 169 -45.91 20.33 -1.69
N TYR A 170 -46.56 19.18 -1.53
CA TYR A 170 -45.91 17.89 -1.68
C TYR A 170 -45.48 17.57 -3.12
N ASN A 171 -46.18 18.10 -4.12
CA ASN A 171 -45.86 17.85 -5.52
C ASN A 171 -44.57 18.59 -5.89
N ASN A 172 -44.49 19.88 -5.53
CA ASN A 172 -43.29 20.68 -5.78
C ASN A 172 -42.13 20.27 -4.87
N LEU A 173 -42.38 19.79 -3.65
CA LEU A 173 -41.36 19.19 -2.78
C LEU A 173 -40.71 17.99 -3.47
N THR A 174 -41.52 17.08 -4.00
CA THR A 174 -41.02 15.87 -4.70
C THR A 174 -40.24 16.29 -5.95
N SER A 175 -40.79 17.18 -6.78
CA SER A 175 -40.10 17.69 -7.98
C SER A 175 -38.78 18.41 -7.68
N TYR A 176 -38.69 19.13 -6.55
CA TYR A 176 -37.45 19.75 -6.10
C TYR A 176 -36.38 18.71 -5.76
N PHE A 177 -36.73 17.72 -4.93
CA PHE A 177 -35.77 16.69 -4.52
C PHE A 177 -35.44 15.66 -5.62
N SER A 178 -36.25 15.58 -6.68
CA SER A 178 -35.96 14.83 -7.93
C SER A 178 -35.10 15.60 -8.94
N LEU A 179 -34.61 16.81 -8.63
CA LEU A 179 -33.86 17.68 -9.57
C LEU A 179 -34.64 18.09 -10.84
N GLU A 180 -35.97 18.03 -10.79
CA GLU A 180 -36.84 18.37 -11.92
C GLU A 180 -37.21 19.86 -11.94
N SER A 181 -37.32 20.50 -10.76
CA SER A 181 -37.70 21.90 -10.67
C SER A 181 -36.57 22.86 -11.03
N ALA A 182 -36.90 23.99 -11.65
CA ALA A 182 -35.95 25.04 -11.99
C ALA A 182 -35.25 25.60 -10.74
N ASP A 183 -36.00 25.77 -9.64
CA ASP A 183 -35.49 26.25 -8.36
C ASP A 183 -34.46 25.27 -7.75
N SER A 184 -34.66 23.97 -7.93
CA SER A 184 -33.72 22.93 -7.48
C SER A 184 -32.38 23.01 -8.21
N ARG A 185 -32.43 23.13 -9.54
CA ARG A 185 -31.22 23.28 -10.38
C ARG A 185 -30.51 24.61 -10.13
N ALA A 186 -31.26 25.70 -9.96
CA ALA A 186 -30.69 27.01 -9.65
C ALA A 186 -29.99 27.02 -8.28
N MET A 187 -30.59 26.39 -7.27
CA MET A 187 -29.97 26.26 -5.95
C MET A 187 -28.75 25.33 -6.00
N LEU A 188 -28.80 24.25 -6.78
CA LEU A 188 -27.66 23.34 -6.99
C LEU A 188 -26.46 24.07 -7.61
N GLU A 189 -26.68 24.86 -8.67
CA GLU A 189 -25.61 25.66 -9.29
C GLU A 189 -25.10 26.75 -8.35
N ARG A 190 -25.97 27.37 -7.54
CA ARG A 190 -25.57 28.38 -6.56
C ARG A 190 -24.69 27.81 -5.43
N GLU A 191 -24.99 26.61 -4.97
CA GLU A 191 -24.29 25.97 -3.86
C GLU A 191 -23.06 25.16 -4.29
N ARG A 192 -22.82 25.06 -5.61
CA ARG A 192 -21.64 24.46 -6.18
C ARG A 192 -20.42 25.31 -5.83
N ARG A 193 -19.65 24.83 -4.86
CA ARG A 193 -18.32 25.36 -4.53
C ARG A 193 -17.30 24.82 -5.52
N GLY A 194 -16.27 25.59 -5.83
CA GLY A 194 -15.32 25.43 -6.92
C GLY A 194 -14.69 24.04 -7.06
N VAL A 195 -13.42 23.92 -6.70
CA VAL A 195 -12.67 22.67 -6.81
C VAL A 195 -12.97 21.80 -5.58
N LEU A 196 -13.72 20.72 -5.77
CA LEU A 196 -13.98 19.73 -4.72
C LEU A 196 -12.70 18.94 -4.39
N PHE A 197 -12.39 18.81 -3.10
CA PHE A 197 -11.20 18.09 -2.62
C PHE A 197 -11.11 16.67 -3.20
N ILE A 198 -12.21 15.92 -3.19
CA ILE A 198 -12.24 14.52 -3.65
C ILE A 198 -11.78 14.36 -5.11
N LYS A 199 -11.97 15.39 -5.95
CA LYS A 199 -11.53 15.37 -7.36
C LYS A 199 -10.04 15.63 -7.54
N VAL A 200 -9.39 16.22 -6.52
CA VAL A 200 -7.99 16.63 -6.58
C VAL A 200 -7.10 15.92 -5.57
N GLN A 201 -7.66 15.19 -4.60
CA GLN A 201 -6.92 14.47 -3.55
C GLN A 201 -5.77 13.63 -4.13
N ARG A 202 -6.03 12.83 -5.17
CA ARG A 202 -4.99 12.03 -5.84
C ARG A 202 -3.86 12.90 -6.43
N LYS A 203 -4.20 14.04 -7.04
CA LYS A 203 -3.21 14.99 -7.58
C LYS A 203 -2.39 15.64 -6.46
N LEU A 204 -3.01 15.95 -5.32
CA LEU A 204 -2.34 16.51 -4.16
C LEU A 204 -1.39 15.50 -3.51
N ASN A 205 -1.79 14.24 -3.40
CA ASN A 205 -0.90 13.17 -2.92
C ASN A 205 0.33 12.98 -3.82
N PHE A 206 0.15 12.98 -5.14
CA PHE A 206 1.30 12.95 -6.06
C PHE A 206 2.19 14.20 -5.96
N TYR A 207 1.57 15.37 -5.81
CA TYR A 207 2.29 16.62 -5.62
C TYR A 207 3.17 16.58 -4.37
N LEU A 208 2.63 16.17 -3.22
CA LEU A 208 3.40 16.04 -1.98
C LEU A 208 4.48 14.95 -2.06
N ARG A 209 4.17 13.81 -2.68
CA ARG A 209 5.15 12.72 -2.88
C ARG A 209 6.28 13.13 -3.82
N ALA A 210 6.01 13.98 -4.81
CA ALA A 210 7.03 14.52 -5.69
C ALA A 210 7.95 15.50 -4.96
N LEU A 211 7.43 16.25 -3.97
CA LEU A 211 8.25 17.13 -3.13
C LEU A 211 9.09 16.32 -2.13
N TRP A 212 8.46 15.50 -1.28
CA TRP A 212 9.15 14.89 -0.12
C TRP A 212 9.38 13.37 -0.18
N GLY A 213 9.06 12.71 -1.30
CA GLY A 213 9.34 11.28 -1.49
C GLY A 213 8.56 10.33 -0.56
N ARG A 214 7.51 10.81 0.11
CA ARG A 214 6.67 10.03 1.04
C ARG A 214 5.19 10.31 0.83
N ASP A 215 4.36 9.42 1.35
CA ASP A 215 2.92 9.61 1.37
C ASP A 215 2.49 10.48 2.57
N PHE A 216 1.45 11.29 2.36
CA PHE A 216 0.78 12.11 3.36
C PHE A 216 -0.70 11.77 3.34
N PHE A 217 -1.34 11.74 4.51
CA PHE A 217 -2.76 11.48 4.60
C PHE A 217 -3.50 12.81 4.61
N ILE A 218 -4.29 13.06 3.56
CA ILE A 218 -5.07 14.28 3.41
C ILE A 218 -6.55 13.92 3.46
N ARG A 219 -7.31 14.58 4.32
CA ARG A 219 -8.76 14.39 4.48
C ARG A 219 -9.50 15.73 4.37
N PRO A 220 -10.72 15.74 3.83
CA PRO A 220 -11.56 16.92 3.90
C PRO A 220 -12.11 17.08 5.31
N THR A 221 -12.30 18.32 5.76
CA THR A 221 -12.99 18.60 7.02
C THR A 221 -14.51 18.65 6.82
N GLY A 222 -15.27 18.39 7.89
CA GLY A 222 -16.72 18.62 7.96
C GLY A 222 -17.13 19.92 8.64
N ALA A 223 -16.20 20.83 8.91
CA ALA A 223 -16.49 22.05 9.64
C ALA A 223 -17.52 22.93 8.91
N GLU A 224 -18.65 23.20 9.58
CA GLU A 224 -19.83 23.90 9.04
C GLU A 224 -19.68 25.41 8.87
N TYR A 225 -18.46 25.96 8.90
CA TYR A 225 -18.26 27.39 9.09
C TYR A 225 -17.50 28.05 7.94
N THR A 226 -17.89 29.27 7.63
CA THR A 226 -17.16 30.23 6.77
C THR A 226 -15.78 30.59 7.32
N ASP A 227 -15.48 30.20 8.56
CA ASP A 227 -14.28 30.57 9.33
C ASP A 227 -13.35 29.35 9.53
N PHE A 228 -13.41 28.33 8.65
CA PHE A 228 -12.58 27.13 8.76
C PHE A 228 -11.11 27.42 8.43
N ARG A 229 -10.20 26.85 9.25
CA ARG A 229 -8.77 26.80 8.98
C ARG A 229 -8.26 25.37 8.79
N PRO A 230 -7.37 25.13 7.82
CA PRO A 230 -6.64 23.88 7.72
C PRO A 230 -5.95 23.54 9.05
N TYR A 231 -5.85 22.25 9.38
CA TYR A 231 -5.18 21.82 10.61
C TYR A 231 -4.60 20.41 10.46
N ILE A 232 -3.58 20.10 11.25
CA ILE A 232 -2.98 18.78 11.30
C ILE A 232 -3.32 18.13 12.64
N GLU A 233 -3.90 16.93 12.57
CA GLU A 233 -4.26 16.14 13.75
C GLU A 233 -3.94 14.68 13.49
N ASN A 234 -3.32 13.99 14.46
CA ASN A 234 -2.90 12.59 14.31
C ASN A 234 -2.09 12.30 13.03
N LYS A 235 -1.27 13.27 12.59
CA LYS A 235 -0.49 13.21 11.33
C LYS A 235 -1.34 13.17 10.04
N ILE A 236 -2.61 13.54 10.12
CA ILE A 236 -3.53 13.72 9.00
C ILE A 236 -3.71 15.21 8.74
N LEU A 237 -3.62 15.60 7.47
CA LEU A 237 -3.83 16.96 6.99
C LEU A 237 -5.32 17.16 6.70
N TYR A 238 -6.00 17.95 7.52
CA TYR A 238 -7.40 18.31 7.30
C TYR A 238 -7.49 19.61 6.50
N VAL A 239 -8.08 19.51 5.31
CA VAL A 239 -8.22 20.63 4.36
C VAL A 239 -9.70 20.93 4.08
N PRO A 240 -10.02 22.09 3.49
CA PRO A 240 -11.39 22.39 3.08
C PRO A 240 -11.95 21.33 2.13
N ASP A 241 -13.26 21.08 2.18
CA ASP A 241 -13.95 20.14 1.29
C ASP A 241 -14.10 20.66 -0.14
N ALA A 242 -14.12 21.99 -0.31
CA ALA A 242 -14.08 22.69 -1.58
C ALA A 242 -13.40 24.06 -1.45
N LEU A 243 -12.73 24.48 -2.52
CA LEU A 243 -12.13 25.81 -2.64
C LEU A 243 -12.56 26.48 -3.94
N ASP A 244 -13.02 27.72 -3.83
CA ASP A 244 -13.37 28.54 -4.99
C ASP A 244 -12.12 29.15 -5.63
N ASP A 245 -12.19 29.43 -6.93
CA ASP A 245 -11.14 30.20 -7.61
C ASP A 245 -11.15 31.64 -7.09
N ILE A 246 -9.97 32.17 -6.74
CA ILE A 246 -9.84 33.56 -6.29
C ILE A 246 -9.63 34.45 -7.50
N LYS A 247 -10.58 35.35 -7.78
CA LYS A 247 -10.44 36.33 -8.87
C LYS A 247 -9.56 37.49 -8.42
N LEU A 248 -8.48 37.72 -9.18
CA LEU A 248 -7.56 38.85 -8.98
C LEU A 248 -7.99 40.08 -9.81
N SER A 249 -8.52 39.84 -11.01
CA SER A 249 -9.07 40.84 -11.93
C SER A 249 -10.00 40.15 -12.95
N ASP A 250 -10.63 40.91 -13.86
CA ASP A 250 -11.53 40.35 -14.89
C ASP A 250 -10.86 39.24 -15.74
N ASP A 251 -9.54 39.27 -15.91
CA ASP A 251 -8.76 38.34 -16.75
C ASP A 251 -7.77 37.43 -15.97
N GLN A 252 -7.66 37.56 -14.64
CA GLN A 252 -6.72 36.76 -13.83
C GLN A 252 -7.40 36.16 -12.61
N SER A 253 -7.21 34.85 -12.41
CA SER A 253 -7.65 34.13 -11.23
C SER A 253 -6.60 33.12 -10.75
N ILE A 254 -6.58 32.88 -9.45
CA ILE A 254 -5.86 31.75 -8.84
C ILE A 254 -6.85 30.60 -8.75
N GLU A 255 -6.55 29.50 -9.45
CA GLU A 255 -7.39 28.31 -9.41
C GLU A 255 -7.40 27.68 -8.01
N GLY A 256 -8.55 27.14 -7.58
CA GLY A 256 -8.70 26.48 -6.28
C GLY A 256 -7.72 25.33 -6.07
N LEU A 257 -7.25 24.68 -7.15
CA LEU A 257 -6.19 23.66 -7.09
C LEU A 257 -4.85 24.22 -6.59
N GLU A 258 -4.49 25.45 -6.98
CA GLU A 258 -3.25 26.09 -6.52
C GLU A 258 -3.33 26.47 -5.03
N ILE A 259 -4.53 26.84 -4.56
CA ILE A 259 -4.78 27.08 -3.13
C ILE A 259 -4.60 25.77 -2.36
N TYR A 260 -5.18 24.65 -2.83
CA TYR A 260 -4.93 23.35 -2.20
C TYR A 260 -3.44 23.00 -2.18
N ARG A 261 -2.72 23.19 -3.29
CA ARG A 261 -1.26 22.92 -3.34
C ARG A 261 -0.51 23.73 -2.30
N ALA A 262 -0.81 25.02 -2.19
CA ALA A 262 -0.21 25.90 -1.21
C ALA A 262 -0.48 25.44 0.22
N THR A 263 -1.73 25.09 0.53
CA THR A 263 -2.16 24.61 1.84
C THR A 263 -1.49 23.30 2.21
N VAL A 264 -1.55 22.29 1.34
CA VAL A 264 -0.99 20.97 1.67
C VAL A 264 0.53 21.01 1.72
N ALA A 265 1.19 21.83 0.89
CA ALA A 265 2.64 22.03 0.97
C ALA A 265 3.06 22.70 2.28
N HIS A 266 2.30 23.70 2.75
CA HIS A 266 2.54 24.36 4.04
C HIS A 266 2.41 23.35 5.20
N MET A 267 1.30 22.62 5.25
CA MET A 267 1.05 21.63 6.28
C MET A 267 2.08 20.48 6.23
N ALA A 268 2.47 20.03 5.04
CA ALA A 268 3.53 19.04 4.88
C ALA A 268 4.89 19.57 5.34
N ALA A 269 5.19 20.86 5.13
CA ALA A 269 6.42 21.49 5.61
C ALA A 269 6.51 21.43 7.15
N HIS A 270 5.41 21.67 7.87
CA HIS A 270 5.34 21.42 9.32
C HIS A 270 5.67 19.97 9.68
N MET A 271 5.06 19.00 9.01
CA MET A 271 5.35 17.58 9.26
C MET A 271 6.78 17.16 8.96
N MET A 272 7.47 17.85 8.05
CA MET A 272 8.82 17.51 7.61
C MET A 272 9.91 18.26 8.37
N TYR A 273 9.62 19.47 8.82
CA TYR A 273 10.64 20.39 9.33
C TYR A 273 10.43 20.84 10.77
N THR A 274 9.27 20.56 11.39
CA THR A 274 9.08 20.72 12.84
C THR A 274 9.68 19.50 13.55
N SER A 275 10.83 19.70 14.19
CA SER A 275 11.64 18.62 14.76
C SER A 275 11.08 18.07 16.07
N GLN A 276 10.49 18.92 16.92
CA GLN A 276 9.91 18.55 18.22
C GLN A 276 8.69 19.41 18.54
N PRO A 277 7.67 18.92 19.26
CA PRO A 277 6.60 19.79 19.73
C PRO A 277 7.12 20.77 20.80
N MET A 278 6.66 22.02 20.77
CA MET A 278 6.99 23.08 21.71
C MET A 278 6.04 23.04 22.90
N SER A 279 6.56 23.28 24.11
CA SER A 279 5.72 23.43 25.29
C SER A 279 4.84 24.67 25.19
N ALA A 280 3.53 24.49 25.37
CA ALA A 280 2.57 25.58 25.51
C ALA A 280 2.47 26.12 26.95
N GLU A 281 3.20 25.53 27.91
CA GLU A 281 3.12 25.93 29.30
C GLU A 281 3.53 27.38 29.51
N GLN A 282 2.76 28.10 30.33
CA GLN A 282 3.00 29.49 30.71
C GLN A 282 2.90 30.51 29.55
N LEU A 283 2.49 30.08 28.35
CA LEU A 283 2.22 30.98 27.23
C LEU A 283 0.76 31.41 27.21
N SER A 284 0.53 32.67 26.91
CA SER A 284 -0.81 33.16 26.56
C SER A 284 -1.18 32.74 25.13
N PRO A 285 -2.48 32.57 24.81
CA PRO A 285 -2.92 32.25 23.45
C PRO A 285 -2.42 33.26 22.39
N ALA A 286 -2.28 34.54 22.76
CA ALA A 286 -1.69 35.54 21.88
C ALA A 286 -0.21 35.26 21.61
N GLN A 287 0.60 34.92 22.62
CA GLN A 287 2.00 34.53 22.42
C GLN A 287 2.12 33.31 21.51
N MET A 288 1.26 32.29 21.70
CA MET A 288 1.21 31.11 20.84
C MET A 288 0.96 31.49 19.37
N PHE A 289 0.06 32.43 19.10
CA PHE A 289 -0.17 32.93 17.73
C PHE A 289 1.11 33.54 17.11
N PHE A 290 1.81 34.41 17.83
CA PHE A 290 3.03 35.03 17.29
C PHE A 290 4.16 34.00 17.10
N ILE A 291 4.28 33.00 17.98
CA ILE A 291 5.23 31.90 17.81
C ILE A 291 4.86 31.06 16.58
N GLY A 292 3.59 30.71 16.41
CA GLY A 292 3.10 30.01 15.22
C GLY A 292 3.41 30.76 13.93
N LEU A 293 3.21 32.08 13.90
CA LEU A 293 3.54 32.92 12.74
C LEU A 293 5.04 32.82 12.33
N LEU A 294 5.93 32.75 13.32
CA LEU A 294 7.37 32.60 13.10
C LEU A 294 7.75 31.16 12.72
N GLU A 295 7.05 30.18 13.26
CA GLU A 295 7.26 28.77 12.92
C GLU A 295 6.82 28.49 11.48
N ASP A 296 5.67 29.02 11.05
CA ASP A 296 5.23 29.00 9.65
C ASP A 296 6.34 29.55 8.73
N ALA A 297 6.90 30.71 9.06
CA ALA A 297 7.97 31.31 8.27
C ALA A 297 9.25 30.46 8.25
N ARG A 298 9.59 29.78 9.35
CA ARG A 298 10.76 28.89 9.42
C ARG A 298 10.58 27.65 8.53
N VAL A 299 9.42 26.98 8.63
CA VAL A 299 9.16 25.78 7.82
C VAL A 299 9.01 26.12 6.33
N GLU A 300 8.39 27.26 6.02
CA GLU A 300 8.29 27.76 4.64
C GLU A 300 9.66 28.16 4.08
N TYR A 301 10.55 28.78 4.87
CA TYR A 301 11.92 29.10 4.44
C TYR A 301 12.67 27.83 4.01
N LYS A 302 12.62 26.78 4.83
CA LYS A 302 13.27 25.51 4.53
C LYS A 302 12.65 24.82 3.31
N ALA A 303 11.32 24.83 3.21
CA ALA A 303 10.61 24.32 2.05
C ALA A 303 10.97 25.06 0.76
N VAL A 304 11.13 26.38 0.80
CA VAL A 304 11.52 27.22 -0.33
C VAL A 304 12.95 26.96 -0.77
N ASN A 305 13.87 26.75 0.17
CA ASN A 305 15.26 26.42 -0.14
C ASN A 305 15.38 25.09 -0.89
N GLU A 306 14.57 24.09 -0.53
CA GLU A 306 14.53 22.79 -1.21
C GLU A 306 13.70 22.85 -2.51
N PHE A 307 12.59 23.62 -2.50
CA PHE A 307 11.64 23.74 -3.61
C PHE A 307 11.33 25.22 -3.92
N PRO A 308 12.18 25.91 -4.71
CA PRO A 308 12.04 27.34 -4.97
C PRO A 308 10.70 27.77 -5.59
N GLY A 309 9.99 26.86 -6.27
CA GLY A 309 8.66 27.11 -6.83
C GLY A 309 7.59 27.43 -5.78
N LEU A 310 7.73 26.94 -4.54
CA LEU A 310 6.79 27.20 -3.44
C LEU A 310 6.76 28.68 -3.05
N LYS A 311 7.91 29.38 -3.13
CA LYS A 311 7.99 30.82 -2.84
C LYS A 311 7.05 31.62 -3.72
N LYS A 312 7.02 31.31 -5.02
CA LYS A 312 6.15 32.00 -5.99
C LYS A 312 4.68 31.76 -5.66
N LEU A 313 4.33 30.52 -5.32
CA LEU A 313 2.96 30.12 -5.00
C LEU A 313 2.46 30.82 -3.74
N TRP A 314 3.15 30.68 -2.60
CA TRP A 314 2.76 31.31 -1.34
C TRP A 314 2.75 32.84 -1.42
N ARG A 315 3.74 33.44 -2.09
CA ARG A 315 3.77 34.89 -2.31
C ARG A 315 2.54 35.39 -3.05
N SER A 316 2.05 34.66 -4.06
CA SER A 316 0.85 35.06 -4.80
C SER A 316 -0.43 35.07 -3.96
N LEU A 317 -0.50 34.23 -2.92
CA LEU A 317 -1.63 34.16 -2.00
C LEU A 317 -1.55 35.20 -0.88
N ILE A 318 -0.36 35.46 -0.33
CA ILE A 318 -0.19 36.51 0.71
C ILE A 318 -0.46 37.91 0.14
N MET A 319 -0.20 38.13 -1.14
CA MET A 319 -0.39 39.43 -1.81
C MET A 319 -1.84 39.75 -2.18
N LEU A 320 -2.79 38.87 -1.87
CA LEU A 320 -4.20 39.10 -2.16
C LEU A 320 -4.72 40.34 -1.42
N GLU A 321 -5.38 41.24 -2.16
CA GLU A 321 -6.09 42.36 -1.56
C GLU A 321 -7.50 41.91 -1.14
N HIS A 322 -7.91 42.27 0.07
CA HIS A 322 -9.23 41.95 0.60
C HIS A 322 -10.18 43.14 0.40
N GLU A 323 -11.40 42.88 -0.11
CA GLU A 323 -12.44 43.91 -0.28
C GLU A 323 -12.85 44.56 1.04
N GLU A 324 -12.92 43.76 2.12
CA GLU A 324 -13.29 44.24 3.45
C GLU A 324 -12.06 44.65 4.28
N PRO A 325 -12.10 45.80 4.97
CA PRO A 325 -11.03 46.21 5.87
C PRO A 325 -10.91 45.25 7.06
N ALA A 326 -9.69 45.02 7.53
CA ALA A 326 -9.47 44.16 8.69
C ALA A 326 -10.17 44.71 9.95
N GLU A 327 -10.70 43.82 10.80
CA GLU A 327 -11.35 44.19 12.07
C GLU A 327 -10.42 44.99 13.01
N HIS A 328 -9.10 44.80 12.89
CA HIS A 328 -8.11 45.52 13.68
C HIS A 328 -6.88 45.89 12.83
N LYS A 329 -6.35 47.12 13.00
CA LYS A 329 -5.20 47.65 12.24
C LYS A 329 -3.97 46.72 12.24
N THR A 330 -3.75 46.00 13.34
CA THR A 330 -2.62 45.09 13.51
C THR A 330 -2.67 43.91 12.55
N MET A 331 -3.86 43.46 12.13
CA MET A 331 -3.98 42.31 11.23
C MET A 331 -3.35 42.60 9.87
N SER A 332 -3.65 43.77 9.29
CA SER A 332 -3.01 44.19 8.03
C SER A 332 -1.50 44.37 8.15
N ILE A 333 -1.00 44.74 9.34
CA ILE A 333 0.45 44.81 9.61
C ILE A 333 1.05 43.40 9.64
N LEU A 334 0.40 42.44 10.31
CA LEU A 334 0.85 41.05 10.40
C LEU A 334 0.80 40.32 9.05
N GLU A 335 -0.22 40.60 8.24
CA GLU A 335 -0.38 40.08 6.87
C GLU A 335 0.80 40.53 6.00
N GLY A 336 1.08 41.85 5.98
CA GLY A 336 2.24 42.40 5.28
C GLY A 336 3.59 41.99 5.89
N PHE A 337 3.62 41.63 7.16
CA PHE A 337 4.83 41.15 7.84
C PHE A 337 5.15 39.68 7.50
N ALA A 338 4.14 38.81 7.34
CA ALA A 338 4.38 37.46 6.81
C ALA A 338 5.03 37.47 5.43
N LEU A 339 4.65 38.42 4.57
CA LEU A 339 5.31 38.62 3.28
C LEU A 339 6.80 39.00 3.45
N GLN A 340 7.14 39.86 4.41
CA GLN A 340 8.53 40.23 4.71
C GLN A 340 9.35 39.05 5.25
N LEU A 341 8.71 38.14 6.00
CA LEU A 341 9.36 36.92 6.48
C LEU A 341 9.59 35.91 5.34
N LEU A 342 8.67 35.80 4.38
CA LEU A 342 8.80 34.93 3.22
C LEU A 342 9.80 35.47 2.16
N ASP A 343 9.88 36.80 2.01
CA ASP A 343 10.71 37.43 0.98
C ASP A 343 11.60 38.55 1.55
N GLU A 344 12.92 38.30 1.59
CA GLU A 344 13.93 39.24 2.07
C GLU A 344 13.95 40.57 1.28
N GLY A 345 13.39 40.61 0.05
CA GLY A 345 13.28 41.85 -0.72
C GLY A 345 12.18 42.81 -0.24
N GLU A 346 11.19 42.31 0.50
CA GLU A 346 9.99 43.07 0.85
C GLU A 346 10.19 43.89 2.12
N ARG A 347 9.66 45.11 2.16
CA ARG A 347 9.80 46.04 3.29
C ARG A 347 8.48 46.72 3.59
N GLY A 348 8.12 46.79 4.87
CA GLY A 348 6.92 47.48 5.33
C GLY A 348 7.18 48.92 5.76
N ASN A 349 6.11 49.60 6.19
CA ASN A 349 6.17 50.97 6.71
C ASN A 349 6.76 51.05 8.13
N ASP A 350 6.82 49.93 8.86
CA ASP A 350 7.28 49.87 10.24
C ASP A 350 8.78 49.60 10.33
N LYS A 351 9.56 50.61 10.76
CA LYS A 351 11.03 50.50 10.90
C LYS A 351 11.48 49.46 11.93
N GLN A 352 10.70 49.21 12.99
CA GLN A 352 11.05 48.23 14.00
C GLN A 352 10.84 46.81 13.46
N LEU A 353 9.73 46.58 12.75
CA LEU A 353 9.47 45.29 12.09
C LEU A 353 10.46 45.02 10.95
N ASN A 354 10.84 46.03 10.16
CA ASN A 354 11.88 45.88 9.13
C ASN A 354 13.22 45.42 9.72
N LYS A 355 13.61 45.95 10.90
CA LYS A 355 14.83 45.51 11.61
C LYS A 355 14.68 44.08 12.14
N PHE A 356 13.50 43.73 12.63
CA PHE A 356 13.21 42.39 13.10
C PHE A 356 13.25 41.37 11.96
N ALA A 357 12.64 41.66 10.81
CA ALA A 357 12.69 40.81 9.61
C ALA A 357 14.13 40.62 9.11
N ALA A 358 14.94 41.69 9.10
CA ALA A 358 16.37 41.58 8.76
C ALA A 358 17.13 40.65 9.73
N LYS A 359 16.83 40.75 11.04
CA LYS A 359 17.40 39.84 12.06
C LYS A 359 16.95 38.39 11.85
N PHE A 360 15.71 38.15 11.42
CA PHE A 360 15.23 36.82 11.07
C PHE A 360 16.02 36.25 9.89
N HIS A 361 16.11 36.98 8.77
CA HIS A 361 16.84 36.56 7.57
C HIS A 361 18.35 36.36 7.80
N GLU A 362 18.96 37.16 8.67
CA GLU A 362 20.37 36.99 9.05
C GLU A 362 20.63 35.67 9.80
N LYS A 363 19.65 35.19 10.57
CA LYS A 363 19.82 34.07 11.50
C LYS A 363 19.17 32.77 11.04
N ILE A 364 18.17 32.83 10.17
CA ILE A 364 17.34 31.68 9.81
C ILE A 364 18.15 30.54 9.21
N GLU A 365 19.12 30.82 8.33
CA GLU A 365 19.94 29.77 7.69
C GLU A 365 20.69 28.90 8.71
N ALA A 366 21.23 29.52 9.76
CA ALA A 366 21.95 28.80 10.82
C ALA A 366 21.01 28.10 11.81
N ASN A 367 19.74 28.47 11.87
CA ASN A 367 18.76 27.99 12.85
C ASN A 367 17.54 27.29 12.20
N GLN A 368 17.63 26.95 10.91
CA GLN A 368 16.50 26.40 10.15
C GLN A 368 16.02 25.04 10.67
N ASP A 369 16.88 24.30 11.39
CA ASP A 369 16.57 22.99 12.00
C ASP A 369 16.16 23.06 13.48
N ASP A 370 16.18 24.25 14.08
CA ASP A 370 15.86 24.48 15.49
C ASP A 370 14.57 25.31 15.61
N ASN A 371 13.47 24.67 15.98
CA ASN A 371 12.20 25.38 16.19
C ASN A 371 12.16 26.21 17.48
N HIS A 372 13.13 26.05 18.39
CA HIS A 372 13.29 26.98 19.51
C HIS A 372 13.64 28.40 19.04
N PHE A 373 14.27 28.53 17.86
CA PHE A 373 14.49 29.82 17.21
C PHE A 373 13.16 30.55 16.93
N ALA A 374 12.17 29.85 16.37
CA ALA A 374 10.84 30.39 16.11
C ALA A 374 10.14 30.78 17.41
N TRP A 375 10.30 29.99 18.47
CA TRP A 375 9.80 30.30 19.81
C TRP A 375 10.38 31.63 20.34
N LEU A 376 11.71 31.78 20.35
CA LEU A 376 12.39 32.97 20.87
C LEU A 376 12.01 34.23 20.08
N MET A 377 12.01 34.13 18.75
CA MET A 377 11.62 35.24 17.88
C MET A 377 10.13 35.58 18.01
N GLY A 378 9.25 34.58 18.16
CA GLY A 378 7.82 34.78 18.38
C GLY A 378 7.50 35.54 19.67
N VAL A 379 8.18 35.18 20.78
CA VAL A 379 8.06 35.92 22.05
C VAL A 379 8.58 37.35 21.92
N GLU A 380 9.70 37.56 21.23
CA GLU A 380 10.23 38.91 20.95
C GLU A 380 9.25 39.74 20.12
N LEU A 381 8.61 39.14 19.10
CA LEU A 381 7.61 39.80 18.27
C LEU A 381 6.37 40.18 19.09
N TYR A 382 5.86 39.27 19.93
CA TYR A 382 4.76 39.54 20.84
C TYR A 382 5.06 40.75 21.74
N ASN A 383 6.26 40.81 22.35
CA ASN A 383 6.67 41.90 23.23
C ASN A 383 6.71 43.27 22.50
N ILE A 384 7.00 43.29 21.19
CA ILE A 384 6.94 44.51 20.38
C ILE A 384 5.49 45.02 20.29
N PHE A 385 4.53 44.14 19.98
CA PHE A 385 3.12 44.52 19.88
C PHE A 385 2.50 44.82 21.25
N GLU A 386 2.87 44.07 22.30
CA GLU A 386 2.42 44.29 23.67
C GLU A 386 2.90 45.65 24.19
N GLY A 387 4.19 45.98 24.00
CA GLY A 387 4.77 47.26 24.41
C GLY A 387 4.10 48.47 23.73
N ARG A 388 3.49 48.25 22.55
CA ARG A 388 2.71 49.26 21.82
C ARG A 388 1.22 49.25 22.15
N LYS A 389 0.75 48.28 22.93
CA LYS A 389 -0.67 48.00 23.21
C LYS A 389 -1.47 47.75 21.92
N GLU A 390 -0.86 47.02 20.99
CA GLU A 390 -1.42 46.73 19.66
C GLU A 390 -1.77 45.24 19.49
N VAL A 391 -1.71 44.44 20.55
CA VAL A 391 -2.12 43.03 20.54
C VAL A 391 -3.66 42.94 20.45
N PRO A 392 -4.23 42.38 19.37
CA PRO A 392 -5.66 42.17 19.24
C PRO A 392 -6.18 41.11 20.21
N SER A 393 -7.51 40.99 20.35
CA SER A 393 -8.10 39.85 21.05
C SER A 393 -7.89 38.56 20.26
N LEU A 394 -7.88 37.42 20.96
CA LEU A 394 -7.67 36.10 20.36
C LEU A 394 -8.62 35.82 19.19
N ARG A 395 -9.92 36.14 19.36
CA ARG A 395 -10.94 36.03 18.30
C ARG A 395 -10.54 36.74 16.99
N ILE A 396 -9.84 37.86 17.09
CA ILE A 396 -9.38 38.63 15.93
C ILE A 396 -8.11 38.01 15.35
N LEU A 397 -7.18 37.55 16.21
CA LEU A 397 -5.95 36.85 15.77
C LEU A 397 -6.27 35.56 15.00
N GLU A 398 -7.25 34.78 15.46
CA GLU A 398 -7.70 33.54 14.79
C GLU A 398 -8.29 33.81 13.39
N ARG A 399 -8.75 35.04 13.12
CA ARG A 399 -9.23 35.52 11.81
C ARG A 399 -8.13 36.10 10.91
N TYR A 400 -6.87 35.73 11.13
CA TYR A 400 -5.74 36.10 10.28
C TYR A 400 -5.87 35.58 8.84
N ARG A 401 -5.85 36.47 7.84
CA ARG A 401 -6.33 36.19 6.47
C ARG A 401 -5.29 35.62 5.50
N VAL A 402 -4.36 34.82 6.02
CA VAL A 402 -3.46 34.01 5.18
C VAL A 402 -4.04 32.61 5.08
N ASP A 403 -5.03 32.47 4.20
CA ASP A 403 -6.00 31.36 4.24
C ASP A 403 -5.40 29.97 3.95
N TYR A 404 -4.23 29.91 3.30
CA TYR A 404 -3.60 28.63 3.02
C TYR A 404 -2.89 28.03 4.24
N ARG A 405 -2.55 28.84 5.26
CA ARG A 405 -1.83 28.36 6.44
C ARG A 405 -2.78 27.66 7.42
N ASP A 406 -2.22 26.73 8.16
CA ASP A 406 -2.95 25.99 9.17
C ASP A 406 -3.11 26.78 10.48
N ASP A 407 -3.72 26.14 11.48
CA ASP A 407 -3.92 26.71 12.81
C ASP A 407 -2.75 26.48 13.78
N ASN A 408 -1.65 25.91 13.28
CA ASN A 408 -0.45 25.60 14.05
C ASN A 408 -0.68 24.68 15.26
N ARG A 409 -1.79 23.94 15.37
CA ARG A 409 -2.03 23.09 16.56
C ARG A 409 -0.99 21.98 16.75
N ILE A 410 -0.40 21.52 15.64
CA ILE A 410 0.55 20.40 15.60
C ILE A 410 1.88 20.69 16.28
N ILE A 411 2.25 21.96 16.39
CA ILE A 411 3.55 22.37 16.94
C ILE A 411 3.56 22.38 18.47
N TRP A 412 2.42 22.17 19.13
CA TRP A 412 2.29 22.29 20.59
C TRP A 412 2.21 20.94 21.31
N GLN A 413 2.89 20.83 22.46
CA GLN A 413 2.77 19.72 23.40
C GLN A 413 1.82 20.10 24.54
N TYR A 414 0.80 19.25 24.79
CA TYR A 414 -0.07 19.34 25.97
C TYR A 414 0.15 18.09 26.85
N GLU A 415 0.49 18.26 28.14
CA GLU A 415 0.82 17.15 29.05
C GLU A 415 -0.35 16.17 29.28
N ASP A 416 -1.60 16.61 29.09
CA ASP A 416 -2.81 15.79 29.31
C ASP A 416 -3.19 14.90 28.10
N ILE A 417 -2.46 14.97 26.99
CA ILE A 417 -2.73 14.15 25.80
C ILE A 417 -1.70 13.03 25.74
N ASN A 418 -2.13 11.84 26.16
CA ASN A 418 -1.38 10.61 26.00
C ASN A 418 -1.14 10.38 24.50
N TRP A 419 0.07 10.68 24.01
CA TRP A 419 0.51 10.45 22.62
C TRP A 419 0.40 8.97 22.19
N GLY A 420 0.14 8.06 23.14
CA GLY A 420 -0.22 6.66 22.87
C GLY A 420 -1.68 6.40 22.50
N LYS A 421 -2.55 7.42 22.49
CA LYS A 421 -3.99 7.33 22.12
C LYS A 421 -4.31 8.14 20.85
N GLY A 422 -3.43 8.09 19.85
CA GLY A 422 -3.87 8.32 18.47
C GLY A 422 -4.81 7.18 18.09
N VAL A 423 -5.96 7.50 17.51
CA VAL A 423 -6.96 6.56 16.98
C VAL A 423 -6.29 5.30 16.44
N GLU A 424 -6.75 4.15 16.95
CA GLU A 424 -6.44 2.81 16.45
C GLU A 424 -6.90 2.69 14.99
N TYR A 425 -6.15 3.29 14.07
CA TYR A 425 -5.91 2.64 12.80
C TYR A 425 -4.72 1.74 13.06
N VAL A 426 -5.01 0.48 13.36
CA VAL A 426 -4.02 -0.59 13.37
C VAL A 426 -3.49 -0.67 11.95
N ALA A 427 -2.42 0.08 11.67
CA ALA A 427 -1.47 -0.36 10.67
C ALA A 427 -1.22 -1.83 11.00
N ALA A 428 -1.41 -2.71 10.02
CA ALA A 428 -1.20 -4.16 10.04
C ALA A 428 0.24 -4.54 10.47
N SER A 429 0.63 -4.11 11.66
CA SER A 429 2.00 -3.97 12.15
C SER A 429 2.09 -4.12 13.67
N GLN A 430 0.98 -4.43 14.38
CA GLN A 430 1.15 -5.13 15.65
C GLN A 430 1.61 -6.55 15.33
N GLN A 431 2.93 -6.70 15.25
CA GLN A 431 3.62 -7.97 15.08
C GLN A 431 3.17 -8.92 16.19
N GLN A 432 2.53 -10.02 15.81
CA GLN A 432 2.43 -11.17 16.71
C GLN A 432 3.85 -11.73 16.89
N VAL A 433 4.40 -11.61 18.09
CA VAL A 433 5.77 -12.06 18.35
C VAL A 433 5.78 -13.57 18.50
N ARG A 434 6.45 -14.31 17.62
CA ARG A 434 6.52 -15.77 17.72
C ARG A 434 7.67 -16.19 18.63
N TYR A 435 7.41 -17.08 19.60
CA TYR A 435 8.45 -17.71 20.43
C TYR A 435 8.41 -19.22 20.26
N GLU A 436 9.58 -19.82 20.05
CA GLU A 436 9.73 -21.26 20.12
C GLU A 436 9.80 -21.70 21.58
N VAL A 437 8.91 -22.60 21.99
CA VAL A 437 8.82 -23.10 23.37
C VAL A 437 8.92 -24.61 23.40
N SER A 438 9.48 -25.15 24.48
CA SER A 438 9.48 -26.60 24.71
C SER A 438 8.07 -27.09 25.11
N PRO A 439 7.76 -28.39 24.92
CA PRO A 439 6.50 -28.99 25.38
C PRO A 439 6.20 -28.74 26.85
N LEU A 440 7.24 -28.70 27.70
CA LEU A 440 7.10 -28.45 29.13
C LEU A 440 6.72 -26.99 29.42
N MET A 441 7.30 -26.03 28.68
CA MET A 441 6.94 -24.62 28.78
C MET A 441 5.51 -24.38 28.28
N MET A 442 5.15 -24.99 27.16
CA MET A 442 3.78 -24.95 26.62
C MET A 442 2.78 -25.52 27.62
N ALA A 443 3.10 -26.62 28.29
CA ALA A 443 2.25 -27.26 29.30
C ALA A 443 2.19 -26.53 30.65
N HIS A 444 3.14 -25.62 30.93
CA HIS A 444 3.19 -24.87 32.18
C HIS A 444 2.48 -23.51 32.13
N GLU A 445 2.29 -22.92 30.96
CA GLU A 445 1.64 -21.60 30.78
C GLU A 445 0.13 -21.68 30.47
N VAL A 446 -0.51 -22.78 30.82
CA VAL A 446 -1.88 -23.13 30.44
C VAL A 446 -2.91 -22.34 31.27
N ASP A 447 -2.72 -21.03 31.44
CA ASP A 447 -3.72 -20.10 32.01
C ASP A 447 -4.62 -19.47 30.91
N CYS A 448 -4.25 -19.63 29.63
CA CYS A 448 -5.02 -19.17 28.46
C CYS A 448 -5.05 -20.26 27.39
N GLU A 449 -5.83 -21.33 27.62
CA GLU A 449 -5.78 -22.57 26.83
C GLU A 449 -6.07 -22.42 25.32
N LEU A 450 -6.54 -21.26 24.85
CA LEU A 450 -7.02 -21.08 23.46
C LEU A 450 -6.89 -19.63 22.95
N ALA A 451 -5.69 -19.03 22.96
CA ALA A 451 -5.44 -17.76 22.27
C ALA A 451 -5.73 -17.91 20.75
N GLY A 452 -6.54 -17.01 20.19
CA GLY A 452 -6.95 -17.04 18.78
C GLY A 452 -6.04 -16.18 17.90
N ASP A 453 -6.57 -15.71 16.77
CA ASP A 453 -5.86 -14.86 15.82
C ASP A 453 -5.56 -13.43 16.38
N ASP A 454 -5.88 -13.17 17.65
CA ASP A 454 -5.64 -11.94 18.41
C ASP A 454 -4.41 -12.01 19.36
N ALA A 455 -3.66 -13.11 19.32
CA ALA A 455 -2.51 -13.32 20.20
C ALA A 455 -1.36 -12.34 19.90
N GLN A 456 -0.99 -11.48 20.85
CA GLN A 456 0.22 -10.63 20.75
C GLN A 456 1.51 -11.46 20.67
N VAL A 457 1.47 -12.70 21.17
CA VAL A 457 2.59 -13.63 21.19
C VAL A 457 2.11 -15.01 20.76
N ILE A 458 2.69 -15.57 19.69
CA ILE A 458 2.39 -16.94 19.24
C ILE A 458 3.47 -17.87 19.77
N TRP A 459 3.09 -18.86 20.56
CA TRP A 459 4.01 -19.92 20.97
C TRP A 459 3.99 -21.04 19.94
N THR A 460 5.16 -21.38 19.42
CA THR A 460 5.33 -22.48 18.46
C THR A 460 6.16 -23.58 19.11
N CYS A 461 5.64 -24.81 19.12
CA CYS A 461 6.38 -25.98 19.60
C CYS A 461 6.80 -26.81 18.39
N THR A 462 8.11 -26.96 18.16
CA THR A 462 8.66 -27.78 17.07
C THR A 462 8.70 -29.27 17.42
N ASP A 463 8.65 -29.60 18.71
CA ASP A 463 8.57 -30.97 19.19
C ASP A 463 7.22 -31.61 18.85
N ILE A 464 7.27 -32.84 18.34
CA ILE A 464 6.08 -33.59 17.95
C ILE A 464 5.37 -34.10 19.21
N MET A 465 4.27 -33.45 19.58
CA MET A 465 3.40 -33.90 20.66
C MET A 465 2.23 -34.70 20.08
N ARG A 466 2.02 -35.92 20.58
CA ARG A 466 0.89 -36.80 20.21
C ARG A 466 -0.13 -36.84 21.34
N THR A 467 -1.42 -37.00 21.01
CA THR A 467 -2.48 -37.17 22.02
C THR A 467 -2.27 -38.48 22.79
N TYR A 468 -2.45 -38.43 24.10
CA TYR A 468 -2.18 -39.57 25.00
C TYR A 468 -3.18 -40.73 24.88
N GLU A 469 -4.31 -40.51 24.20
CA GLU A 469 -5.36 -41.50 24.00
C GLU A 469 -5.31 -42.02 22.56
N ASP A 470 -4.34 -42.87 22.25
CA ASP A 470 -4.52 -44.03 21.36
C ASP A 470 -3.25 -44.89 21.36
N ASP A 471 -3.43 -46.15 21.76
CA ASP A 471 -2.41 -47.16 21.93
C ASP A 471 -1.69 -47.52 20.61
N LEU A 472 -0.36 -47.64 20.67
CA LEU A 472 0.46 -48.59 19.91
C LEU A 472 0.25 -48.71 18.37
N SER A 473 -0.09 -47.63 17.68
CA SER A 473 0.03 -47.54 16.23
C SER A 473 0.91 -46.36 15.82
N ASP A 474 1.78 -46.55 14.82
CA ASP A 474 2.68 -45.50 14.29
C ASP A 474 1.92 -44.36 13.59
N ASP A 475 0.59 -44.48 13.45
CA ASP A 475 -0.28 -43.57 12.70
C ASP A 475 -0.98 -42.50 13.56
N ALA A 476 -0.68 -42.39 14.86
CA ALA A 476 -1.27 -41.39 15.74
C ALA A 476 -0.88 -39.96 15.31
N LYS A 477 -1.88 -39.18 14.88
CA LYS A 477 -1.72 -37.78 14.44
C LYS A 477 -1.18 -36.91 15.58
N SER A 478 -0.22 -36.04 15.27
CA SER A 478 0.26 -35.06 16.26
C SER A 478 -0.77 -33.96 16.49
N PHE A 479 -0.65 -33.22 17.60
CA PHE A 479 -1.45 -32.02 17.85
C PHE A 479 -1.34 -31.01 16.69
N ASN A 480 -0.16 -30.90 16.08
CA ASN A 480 0.07 -30.05 14.92
C ASN A 480 -0.67 -30.56 13.67
N ASP A 481 -0.78 -31.87 13.48
CA ASP A 481 -1.52 -32.46 12.34
C ASP A 481 -3.04 -32.39 12.52
N ALA A 482 -3.52 -32.40 13.77
CA ALA A 482 -4.95 -32.37 14.08
C ALA A 482 -5.52 -30.94 14.19
N TRP A 483 -4.75 -29.99 14.73
CA TRP A 483 -5.22 -28.64 15.05
C TRP A 483 -4.30 -27.50 14.60
N GLY A 484 -3.15 -27.80 13.97
CA GLY A 484 -2.22 -26.78 13.49
C GLY A 484 -2.76 -26.01 12.28
N LYS A 485 -2.56 -24.68 12.27
CA LYS A 485 -2.75 -23.84 11.08
C LYS A 485 -1.44 -23.73 10.31
N GLU A 486 -1.51 -23.61 8.99
CA GLU A 486 -0.32 -23.38 8.15
C GLU A 486 0.36 -22.05 8.54
N PRO A 487 1.69 -22.04 8.73
CA PRO A 487 2.41 -20.80 8.98
C PRO A 487 2.45 -19.96 7.71
N VAL A 488 1.66 -18.89 7.70
CA VAL A 488 1.67 -17.85 6.68
C VAL A 488 2.60 -16.72 7.12
N SER A 489 3.40 -16.17 6.20
CA SER A 489 4.24 -15.00 6.46
C SER A 489 3.44 -13.70 6.55
N ASP A 490 4.11 -12.63 6.95
CA ASP A 490 3.60 -11.28 6.75
C ASP A 490 3.31 -11.02 5.25
N PRO A 491 2.32 -10.16 4.94
CA PRO A 491 2.01 -9.80 3.56
C PRO A 491 3.16 -9.01 2.92
N PHE A 492 3.62 -9.47 1.77
CA PHE A 492 4.55 -8.73 0.93
C PHE A 492 3.80 -8.02 -0.20
N HIS A 493 3.86 -6.69 -0.21
CA HIS A 493 3.19 -5.90 -1.23
C HIS A 493 4.09 -5.63 -2.43
N TYR A 494 3.57 -5.87 -3.63
CA TYR A 494 4.26 -5.62 -4.89
C TYR A 494 3.42 -4.73 -5.81
N GLN A 495 4.13 -3.99 -6.66
CA GLN A 495 3.51 -3.21 -7.72
C GLN A 495 3.12 -4.11 -8.91
N GLU A 496 2.04 -3.74 -9.60
CA GLU A 496 1.59 -4.37 -10.85
C GLU A 496 1.57 -3.33 -11.97
N TRP A 497 2.08 -3.67 -13.14
CA TRP A 497 2.10 -2.80 -14.30
C TRP A 497 0.78 -2.88 -15.05
N ASP A 498 0.12 -1.72 -15.15
CA ASP A 498 -1.08 -1.57 -15.94
C ASP A 498 -0.72 -1.02 -17.33
N TYR A 499 -0.88 -1.86 -18.34
CA TYR A 499 -0.51 -1.53 -19.72
C TYR A 499 -1.44 -0.49 -20.37
N GLN A 500 -2.69 -0.33 -19.90
CA GLN A 500 -3.62 0.63 -20.48
C GLN A 500 -3.23 2.05 -20.08
N ILE A 501 -2.83 2.23 -18.82
CA ILE A 501 -2.39 3.53 -18.29
C ILE A 501 -0.87 3.73 -18.34
N GLN A 502 -0.10 2.70 -18.73
CA GLN A 502 1.37 2.71 -18.80
C GLN A 502 2.02 3.14 -17.47
N LEU A 503 1.49 2.67 -16.34
CA LEU A 503 1.98 2.99 -15.00
C LEU A 503 1.87 1.78 -14.07
N HIS A 504 2.73 1.75 -13.04
CA HIS A 504 2.60 0.80 -11.95
C HIS A 504 1.49 1.21 -10.98
N ARG A 505 0.65 0.25 -10.60
CA ARG A 505 -0.26 0.33 -9.45
C ARG A 505 0.54 -0.07 -8.20
N PRO A 506 0.80 0.87 -7.26
CA PRO A 506 1.62 0.58 -6.08
C PRO A 506 0.86 -0.31 -5.09
N ASN A 507 1.57 -1.23 -4.42
CA ASN A 507 1.02 -2.16 -3.43
C ASN A 507 -0.26 -2.89 -3.88
N TRP A 508 -0.34 -3.19 -5.17
CA TRP A 508 -1.55 -3.73 -5.79
C TRP A 508 -1.70 -5.23 -5.55
N VAL A 509 -0.57 -5.94 -5.54
CA VAL A 509 -0.52 -7.39 -5.32
C VAL A 509 0.01 -7.68 -3.93
N THR A 510 -0.62 -8.62 -3.24
CA THR A 510 -0.18 -9.08 -1.92
C THR A 510 0.27 -10.54 -2.01
N ILE A 511 1.51 -10.80 -1.62
CA ILE A 511 2.12 -12.12 -1.59
C ILE A 511 2.24 -12.62 -0.16
N PHE A 512 1.89 -13.88 0.06
CA PHE A 512 2.09 -14.59 1.32
C PHE A 512 3.04 -15.77 1.11
N GLU A 513 4.15 -15.82 1.85
CA GLU A 513 4.99 -17.00 1.88
C GLU A 513 4.33 -18.09 2.75
N ARG A 514 4.18 -19.28 2.20
CA ARG A 514 3.62 -20.47 2.87
C ARG A 514 4.62 -21.61 2.85
N ARG A 515 4.52 -22.49 3.85
CA ARG A 515 5.29 -23.74 3.88
C ARG A 515 4.46 -24.85 3.23
N PRO A 516 4.93 -25.48 2.14
CA PRO A 516 4.21 -26.57 1.50
C PRO A 516 4.11 -27.79 2.41
N ALA A 517 3.05 -28.59 2.23
CA ALA A 517 2.88 -29.87 2.90
C ALA A 517 4.03 -30.83 2.55
N LYS A 518 4.40 -31.71 3.47
CA LYS A 518 5.38 -32.77 3.23
C LYS A 518 4.69 -33.98 2.61
N GLY A 519 5.20 -34.46 1.47
CA GLY A 519 4.85 -35.74 0.86
C GLY A 519 5.91 -36.82 1.15
N ASN A 520 5.79 -37.97 0.50
CA ASN A 520 6.75 -39.07 0.67
C ASN A 520 8.05 -38.80 -0.13
N PRO A 521 9.23 -38.70 0.50
CA PRO A 521 10.49 -38.53 -0.20
C PRO A 521 10.80 -39.65 -1.21
N GLU A 522 10.32 -40.88 -0.96
CA GLU A 522 10.55 -42.03 -1.84
C GLU A 522 10.01 -41.80 -3.26
N ASP A 523 8.97 -40.99 -3.42
CA ASP A 523 8.42 -40.64 -4.74
C ASP A 523 9.48 -39.90 -5.59
N ILE A 524 10.26 -39.02 -4.96
CA ILE A 524 11.36 -38.30 -5.61
C ILE A 524 12.55 -39.23 -5.89
N GLU A 525 12.82 -40.18 -4.99
CA GLU A 525 13.90 -41.16 -5.21
C GLU A 525 13.59 -42.13 -6.35
N ASN A 526 12.33 -42.51 -6.52
CA ASN A 526 11.86 -43.31 -7.64
C ASN A 526 12.07 -42.56 -8.96
N ILE A 527 11.73 -41.28 -9.02
CA ILE A 527 12.00 -40.40 -10.19
C ILE A 527 13.50 -40.35 -10.49
N LEU A 528 14.34 -40.15 -9.48
CA LEU A 528 15.81 -40.12 -9.66
C LEU A 528 16.37 -41.47 -10.14
N THR A 529 15.76 -42.58 -9.73
CA THR A 529 16.14 -43.93 -10.13
C THR A 529 15.76 -44.20 -11.59
N GLU A 530 14.55 -43.81 -11.98
CA GLU A 530 14.05 -43.91 -13.36
C GLU A 530 14.93 -43.11 -14.33
N TYR A 531 15.25 -41.86 -14.00
CA TYR A 531 16.01 -40.95 -14.85
C TYR A 531 17.51 -40.88 -14.53
N LYS A 532 18.06 -41.87 -13.82
CA LYS A 532 19.48 -41.95 -13.46
C LYS A 532 20.44 -41.77 -14.66
N PRO A 533 20.19 -42.33 -15.86
CA PRO A 533 21.05 -42.12 -17.03
C PRO A 533 21.08 -40.66 -17.50
N ILE A 534 19.93 -39.99 -17.43
CA ILE A 534 19.71 -38.60 -17.84
C ILE A 534 20.42 -37.65 -16.85
N ALA A 535 20.22 -37.84 -15.55
CA ALA A 535 20.91 -37.07 -14.52
C ALA A 535 22.44 -37.21 -14.62
N HIS A 536 22.94 -38.42 -14.91
CA HIS A 536 24.37 -38.66 -15.11
C HIS A 536 24.92 -38.00 -16.37
N ARG A 537 24.14 -37.95 -17.46
CA ARG A 537 24.50 -37.25 -18.71
C ARG A 537 24.56 -35.73 -18.50
N ILE A 538 23.57 -35.17 -17.81
CA ILE A 538 23.55 -33.74 -17.42
C ILE A 538 24.81 -33.39 -16.64
N ARG A 539 25.11 -34.17 -15.58
CA ARG A 539 26.30 -33.97 -14.75
C ARG A 539 27.59 -34.00 -15.59
N LYS A 540 27.76 -35.01 -16.45
CA LYS A 540 28.95 -35.11 -17.32
C LYS A 540 29.12 -33.93 -18.26
N ILE A 541 28.03 -33.46 -18.88
CA ILE A 541 28.11 -32.33 -19.81
C ILE A 541 28.48 -31.06 -19.04
N ILE A 542 27.94 -30.87 -17.85
CA ILE A 542 28.25 -29.68 -17.03
C ILE A 542 29.67 -29.75 -16.47
N ASP A 543 30.13 -30.93 -16.03
CA ASP A 543 31.54 -31.15 -15.62
C ASP A 543 32.51 -30.81 -16.77
N LEU A 544 32.13 -31.04 -18.03
CA LEU A 544 32.92 -30.68 -19.22
C LEU A 544 32.83 -29.19 -19.58
N LEU A 545 31.71 -28.52 -19.24
CA LEU A 545 31.48 -27.10 -19.49
C LEU A 545 32.05 -26.18 -18.40
N ALA A 546 32.39 -26.73 -17.24
CA ALA A 546 32.99 -25.96 -16.16
C ALA A 546 34.51 -25.77 -16.43
N PRO A 547 35.02 -24.53 -16.64
CA PRO A 547 36.43 -24.27 -16.46
C PRO A 547 36.69 -24.14 -14.95
N ALA A 548 36.60 -25.25 -14.21
CA ALA A 548 37.02 -25.27 -12.82
C ALA A 548 38.55 -25.26 -12.78
N GLY A 549 39.17 -24.08 -12.70
CA GLY A 549 40.60 -23.99 -12.47
C GLY A 549 41.27 -22.67 -12.84
N VAL A 550 42.57 -22.64 -12.60
CA VAL A 550 43.46 -21.57 -13.01
C VAL A 550 43.67 -21.66 -14.52
N GLN A 551 43.08 -20.74 -15.28
CA GLN A 551 43.36 -20.62 -16.71
C GLN A 551 44.60 -19.74 -16.90
N ARG A 552 45.63 -20.32 -17.53
CA ARG A 552 46.86 -19.61 -17.89
C ARG A 552 46.63 -18.85 -19.19
N GLN A 553 46.39 -17.54 -19.08
CA GLN A 553 46.36 -16.66 -20.24
C GLN A 553 47.79 -16.24 -20.60
N ARG A 554 48.27 -16.69 -21.76
CA ARG A 554 49.64 -16.45 -22.25
C ARG A 554 49.65 -15.31 -23.28
N GLY A 555 50.84 -14.77 -23.55
CA GLY A 555 51.00 -13.75 -24.59
C GLY A 555 50.48 -12.38 -24.17
N MET A 556 50.69 -12.02 -22.91
CA MET A 556 50.40 -10.69 -22.38
C MET A 556 51.68 -9.84 -22.38
N GLU A 557 51.55 -8.53 -22.57
CA GLU A 557 52.68 -7.59 -22.38
C GLU A 557 52.93 -7.34 -20.90
N ASP A 558 51.86 -7.29 -20.09
CA ASP A 558 51.89 -7.04 -18.64
C ASP A 558 51.12 -8.15 -17.90
N GLY A 559 51.85 -9.17 -17.46
CA GLY A 559 51.33 -10.36 -16.79
C GLY A 559 52.15 -10.68 -15.56
N ASP A 560 51.56 -11.43 -14.63
CA ASP A 560 52.11 -11.63 -13.28
C ASP A 560 53.30 -12.61 -13.27
N GLU A 561 53.42 -13.48 -14.28
CA GLU A 561 54.50 -14.45 -14.46
C GLU A 561 55.10 -14.37 -15.89
N VAL A 562 56.35 -14.78 -16.07
CA VAL A 562 57.00 -14.83 -17.40
C VAL A 562 56.74 -16.18 -18.07
N ASP A 563 56.24 -16.19 -19.31
CA ASP A 563 56.20 -17.41 -20.13
C ASP A 563 57.60 -17.64 -20.71
N ILE A 564 58.31 -18.62 -20.12
CA ILE A 564 59.70 -18.93 -20.47
C ILE A 564 59.85 -19.23 -21.97
N ASN A 565 58.88 -19.87 -22.61
CA ASN A 565 59.00 -20.20 -24.04
C ASN A 565 58.92 -18.93 -24.89
N ALA A 566 57.95 -18.06 -24.61
CA ALA A 566 57.81 -16.78 -25.31
C ALA A 566 59.02 -15.86 -25.06
N ALA A 567 59.59 -15.88 -23.85
CA ALA A 567 60.81 -15.15 -23.53
C ALA A 567 62.04 -15.70 -24.27
N ILE A 568 62.15 -17.02 -24.42
CA ILE A 568 63.21 -17.65 -25.23
C ILE A 568 63.07 -17.24 -26.70
N ASP A 569 61.86 -17.30 -27.27
CA ASP A 569 61.61 -16.90 -28.65
C ASP A 569 61.91 -15.41 -28.89
N ALA A 570 61.53 -14.54 -27.95
CA ALA A 570 61.90 -13.13 -27.98
C ALA A 570 63.41 -12.92 -27.94
N MET A 571 64.14 -13.68 -27.10
CA MET A 571 65.61 -13.62 -27.03
C MET A 571 66.28 -14.17 -28.29
N ILE A 572 65.70 -15.17 -28.95
CA ILE A 572 66.16 -15.67 -30.24
C ILE A 572 65.99 -14.57 -31.30
N ALA A 573 64.81 -13.96 -31.40
CA ALA A 573 64.53 -12.87 -32.34
C ALA A 573 65.48 -11.68 -32.16
N ILE A 574 65.72 -11.24 -30.92
CA ILE A 574 66.69 -10.17 -30.60
C ILE A 574 68.10 -10.53 -31.12
N ARG A 575 68.54 -11.77 -30.91
CA ARG A 575 69.86 -12.23 -31.38
C ARG A 575 69.95 -12.36 -32.90
N MET A 576 68.84 -12.59 -33.58
CA MET A 576 68.75 -12.58 -35.04
C MET A 576 68.61 -11.17 -35.63
N GLY A 577 68.47 -10.13 -34.80
CA GLY A 577 68.27 -8.74 -35.24
C GLY A 577 66.83 -8.45 -35.69
N GLU A 578 65.88 -9.31 -35.34
CA GLU A 578 64.45 -9.15 -35.62
C GLU A 578 63.73 -8.46 -34.46
N GLN A 579 62.58 -7.84 -34.72
CA GLN A 579 61.77 -7.20 -33.68
C GLN A 579 61.07 -8.28 -32.84
N PRO A 580 61.38 -8.42 -31.54
CA PRO A 580 60.75 -9.43 -30.69
C PRO A 580 59.30 -9.07 -30.39
N ASN A 581 58.47 -10.10 -30.18
CA ASN A 581 57.13 -9.90 -29.66
C ASN A 581 57.20 -9.48 -28.18
N PRO A 582 56.66 -8.31 -27.78
CA PRO A 582 56.71 -7.84 -26.39
C PRO A 582 55.86 -8.68 -25.42
N ARG A 583 55.00 -9.56 -25.94
CA ARG A 583 54.05 -10.37 -25.18
C ARG A 583 54.67 -11.63 -24.57
N ILE A 584 55.63 -11.46 -23.65
CA ILE A 584 56.39 -12.56 -23.04
C ILE A 584 55.87 -13.01 -21.66
N THR A 585 54.79 -12.39 -21.17
CA THR A 585 54.24 -12.66 -19.83
C THR A 585 52.92 -13.42 -19.91
N MET A 586 52.50 -13.97 -18.78
CA MET A 586 51.26 -14.73 -18.60
C MET A 586 50.62 -14.41 -17.25
N ARG A 587 49.30 -14.56 -17.19
CA ARG A 587 48.51 -14.39 -15.96
C ARG A 587 47.71 -15.65 -15.66
N ASN A 588 47.64 -15.98 -14.39
CA ASN A 588 46.80 -17.04 -13.84
C ASN A 588 45.43 -16.43 -13.49
N VAL A 589 44.42 -16.65 -14.34
CA VAL A 589 43.04 -16.20 -14.06
C VAL A 589 42.30 -17.34 -13.36
N LEU A 590 41.91 -17.10 -12.10
CA LEU A 590 40.98 -17.98 -11.39
C LEU A 590 39.58 -17.70 -11.95
N ASN A 591 39.07 -18.60 -12.79
CA ASN A 591 37.66 -18.56 -13.18
C ASN A 591 36.86 -19.27 -12.09
N THR A 592 36.33 -18.50 -11.14
CA THR A 592 35.33 -18.98 -10.19
C THR A 592 33.94 -18.74 -10.76
N ARG A 593 33.10 -19.78 -10.80
CA ARG A 593 31.67 -19.61 -11.10
C ARG A 593 31.04 -18.76 -10.00
N ASP A 594 30.28 -17.76 -10.44
CA ASP A 594 29.70 -16.72 -9.58
C ASP A 594 28.22 -16.54 -9.95
N LEU A 595 27.46 -17.63 -9.84
CA LEU A 595 26.06 -17.75 -10.25
C LEU A 595 25.18 -18.19 -9.07
N SER A 596 24.05 -17.51 -8.87
CA SER A 596 22.98 -17.97 -7.96
C SER A 596 21.67 -18.17 -8.73
N VAL A 597 20.96 -19.25 -8.47
CA VAL A 597 19.78 -19.66 -9.24
C VAL A 597 18.53 -19.77 -8.37
N VAL A 598 17.39 -19.23 -8.80
CA VAL A 598 16.07 -19.60 -8.25
C VAL A 598 15.34 -20.41 -9.28
N VAL A 599 14.98 -21.64 -8.94
CA VAL A 599 14.04 -22.44 -9.73
C VAL A 599 12.65 -22.11 -9.19
N LEU A 600 11.83 -21.47 -10.02
CA LEU A 600 10.48 -21.02 -9.67
C LEU A 600 9.46 -21.90 -10.41
N LEU A 601 8.65 -22.64 -9.65
CA LEU A 601 7.66 -23.58 -10.18
C LEU A 601 6.26 -22.94 -10.17
N ASP A 602 5.56 -23.03 -11.27
CA ASP A 602 4.13 -22.74 -11.34
C ASP A 602 3.34 -23.91 -10.74
N LEU A 603 2.44 -23.62 -9.80
CA LEU A 603 1.62 -24.60 -9.06
C LEU A 603 0.12 -24.42 -9.33
N SER A 604 -0.26 -23.82 -10.45
CA SER A 604 -1.64 -23.48 -10.81
C SER A 604 -2.52 -24.69 -11.20
N GLU A 605 -3.82 -24.45 -11.41
CA GLU A 605 -4.85 -25.47 -11.69
C GLU A 605 -4.64 -26.22 -13.02
N SER A 606 -4.07 -25.55 -14.04
CA SER A 606 -3.69 -26.15 -15.33
C SER A 606 -2.70 -27.32 -15.20
N THR A 607 -2.00 -27.38 -14.08
CA THR A 607 -0.98 -28.40 -13.80
C THR A 607 -1.59 -29.78 -13.50
N ASN A 608 -2.90 -29.89 -13.31
CA ASN A 608 -3.59 -31.18 -13.15
C ASN A 608 -4.05 -31.81 -14.48
N GLU A 609 -3.86 -31.15 -15.62
CA GLU A 609 -4.21 -31.71 -16.93
C GLU A 609 -3.26 -32.84 -17.37
N VAL A 610 -3.76 -33.76 -18.20
CA VAL A 610 -2.95 -34.82 -18.82
C VAL A 610 -2.41 -34.27 -20.14
N MET A 611 -1.09 -34.34 -20.34
CA MET A 611 -0.46 -33.80 -21.54
C MET A 611 -0.87 -34.58 -22.80
N GLU A 612 -1.14 -33.89 -23.91
CA GLU A 612 -1.43 -34.52 -25.21
C GLU A 612 -0.26 -35.44 -25.65
N GLY A 613 -0.48 -36.75 -25.55
CA GLY A 613 0.50 -37.78 -25.97
C GLY A 613 1.30 -38.44 -24.83
N SER A 614 1.00 -38.15 -23.56
CA SER A 614 1.60 -38.80 -22.38
C SER A 614 0.53 -39.30 -21.41
N ASP A 615 0.82 -40.37 -20.67
CA ASP A 615 -0.05 -40.86 -19.58
C ASP A 615 0.18 -40.10 -18.24
N LYS A 616 1.12 -39.15 -18.22
CA LYS A 616 1.50 -38.37 -17.03
C LYS A 616 0.81 -37.01 -16.98
N THR A 617 0.46 -36.54 -15.78
CA THR A 617 -0.06 -35.17 -15.59
C THR A 617 1.05 -34.14 -15.71
N VAL A 618 0.69 -32.90 -16.02
CA VAL A 618 1.64 -31.78 -16.10
C VAL A 618 2.36 -31.59 -14.75
N LEU A 619 1.67 -31.78 -13.61
CA LEU A 619 2.25 -31.75 -12.27
C LEU A 619 3.36 -32.78 -12.08
N GLN A 620 3.14 -34.00 -12.57
CA GLN A 620 4.15 -35.06 -12.49
C GLN A 620 5.37 -34.69 -13.32
N LEU A 621 5.19 -34.16 -14.52
CA LEU A 621 6.29 -33.72 -15.39
C LEU A 621 7.05 -32.52 -14.80
N THR A 622 6.35 -31.52 -14.27
CA THR A 622 6.96 -30.38 -13.56
C THR A 622 7.76 -30.86 -12.36
N ARG A 623 7.25 -31.83 -11.60
CA ARG A 623 7.97 -32.44 -10.47
C ARG A 623 9.21 -33.21 -10.93
N GLU A 624 9.12 -33.99 -11.99
CA GLU A 624 10.24 -34.72 -12.59
C GLU A 624 11.33 -33.76 -13.09
N ALA A 625 10.93 -32.72 -13.84
CA ALA A 625 11.83 -31.69 -14.35
C ALA A 625 12.50 -30.92 -13.21
N ALA A 626 11.73 -30.47 -12.22
CA ALA A 626 12.26 -29.76 -11.04
C ALA A 626 13.25 -30.62 -10.25
N THR A 627 12.96 -31.92 -10.10
CA THR A 627 13.85 -32.88 -9.43
C THR A 627 15.18 -33.02 -10.16
N LEU A 628 15.15 -33.20 -11.49
CA LEU A 628 16.33 -33.35 -12.32
C LEU A 628 17.18 -32.07 -12.36
N VAL A 629 16.54 -30.92 -12.53
CA VAL A 629 17.19 -29.60 -12.52
C VAL A 629 17.84 -29.34 -11.16
N SER A 630 17.10 -29.55 -10.06
CA SER A 630 17.63 -29.33 -8.70
C SER A 630 18.83 -30.23 -8.40
N THR A 631 18.75 -31.50 -8.79
CA THR A 631 19.85 -32.46 -8.62
C THR A 631 21.07 -32.09 -9.47
N ALA A 632 20.84 -31.59 -10.69
CA ALA A 632 21.90 -31.11 -11.55
C ALA A 632 22.60 -29.89 -10.92
N ILE A 633 21.85 -28.88 -10.47
CA ILE A 633 22.41 -27.65 -9.89
C ILE A 633 23.15 -27.94 -8.58
N GLU A 634 22.59 -28.77 -7.69
CA GLU A 634 23.27 -29.21 -6.47
C GLU A 634 24.60 -29.92 -6.79
N GLY A 635 24.62 -30.77 -7.82
CA GLY A 635 25.82 -31.46 -8.27
C GLY A 635 26.93 -30.56 -8.81
N ILE A 636 26.57 -29.37 -9.31
CA ILE A 636 27.51 -28.33 -9.78
C ILE A 636 28.13 -27.58 -8.60
N GLY A 637 27.34 -27.38 -7.53
CA GLY A 637 27.74 -26.60 -6.36
C GLY A 637 27.41 -25.10 -6.43
N ASP A 638 26.57 -24.66 -7.38
CA ASP A 638 26.08 -23.28 -7.43
C ASP A 638 24.93 -23.10 -6.39
N PRO A 639 24.90 -22.00 -5.61
CA PRO A 639 23.83 -21.75 -4.66
C PRO A 639 22.48 -21.58 -5.36
N PHE A 640 21.50 -22.38 -4.97
CA PHE A 640 20.16 -22.28 -5.55
C PHE A 640 19.04 -22.39 -4.53
N ALA A 641 17.88 -21.83 -4.87
CA ALA A 641 16.63 -22.01 -4.13
C ALA A 641 15.57 -22.63 -5.05
N LEU A 642 14.66 -23.40 -4.46
CA LEU A 642 13.53 -24.03 -5.14
C LEU A 642 12.24 -23.49 -4.53
N HIS A 643 11.54 -22.66 -5.29
CA HIS A 643 10.31 -21.99 -4.87
C HIS A 643 9.16 -22.35 -5.82
N GLY A 644 7.92 -22.16 -5.37
CA GLY A 644 6.72 -22.31 -6.18
C GLY A 644 5.74 -21.16 -5.93
N PHE A 645 4.76 -20.98 -6.82
CA PHE A 645 3.72 -19.97 -6.62
C PHE A 645 2.38 -20.41 -7.21
N ALA A 646 1.30 -19.90 -6.62
CA ALA A 646 -0.07 -19.98 -7.11
C ALA A 646 -0.81 -18.71 -6.66
N SER A 647 -1.90 -18.31 -7.31
CA SER A 647 -2.64 -17.09 -6.92
C SER A 647 -4.14 -17.29 -6.81
N ASP A 648 -4.73 -16.64 -5.81
CA ASP A 648 -6.17 -16.50 -5.64
C ASP A 648 -6.54 -15.00 -5.68
N GLY A 649 -6.53 -14.44 -6.88
CA GLY A 649 -6.64 -13.01 -7.12
C GLY A 649 -5.44 -12.19 -6.65
N ARG A 650 -5.51 -10.87 -6.83
CA ARG A 650 -4.40 -9.96 -6.44
C ARG A 650 -4.10 -9.89 -4.95
N HIS A 651 -5.06 -10.24 -4.10
CA HIS A 651 -4.94 -10.07 -2.65
C HIS A 651 -4.39 -11.31 -1.94
N ASP A 652 -4.29 -12.47 -2.59
CA ASP A 652 -3.69 -13.69 -2.03
C ASP A 652 -2.85 -14.43 -3.08
N VAL A 653 -1.65 -13.92 -3.37
CA VAL A 653 -0.65 -14.65 -4.15
C VAL A 653 0.18 -15.51 -3.20
N GLN A 654 0.05 -16.82 -3.30
CA GLN A 654 0.68 -17.79 -2.43
C GLN A 654 2.06 -18.16 -2.98
N TYR A 655 3.10 -17.99 -2.16
CA TYR A 655 4.48 -18.26 -2.52
C TYR A 655 5.06 -19.36 -1.64
N PHE A 656 5.48 -20.48 -2.23
CA PHE A 656 5.93 -21.66 -1.51
C PHE A 656 7.45 -21.78 -1.56
N ARG A 657 8.11 -21.86 -0.39
CA ARG A 657 9.56 -22.08 -0.31
C ARG A 657 9.84 -23.56 -0.02
N LEU A 658 10.21 -24.30 -1.06
CA LEU A 658 10.50 -25.74 -0.94
C LEU A 658 11.93 -25.97 -0.43
N LYS A 659 12.90 -25.19 -0.94
CA LYS A 659 14.31 -25.20 -0.54
C LYS A 659 14.87 -23.78 -0.62
N ASP A 660 15.58 -23.36 0.41
CA ASP A 660 16.31 -22.10 0.42
C ASP A 660 17.78 -22.24 -0.06
N PHE A 661 18.43 -21.10 -0.33
CA PHE A 661 19.85 -21.05 -0.75
C PHE A 661 20.82 -21.71 0.24
N ASN A 662 20.54 -21.61 1.54
CA ASN A 662 21.42 -22.13 2.60
C ASN A 662 21.15 -23.61 2.97
N GLN A 663 20.21 -24.26 2.28
CA GLN A 663 19.84 -25.66 2.52
C GLN A 663 20.41 -26.55 1.43
N HIS A 664 20.71 -27.80 1.75
CA HIS A 664 21.01 -28.83 0.75
C HIS A 664 19.72 -29.41 0.18
N PHE A 665 19.79 -30.02 -1.00
CA PHE A 665 18.67 -30.79 -1.56
C PHE A 665 18.55 -32.18 -0.90
N ASP A 666 18.19 -32.18 0.38
CA ASP A 666 18.04 -33.35 1.24
C ASP A 666 16.60 -33.90 1.30
N ASP A 667 16.36 -34.91 2.13
CA ASP A 667 15.04 -35.56 2.21
C ASP A 667 13.93 -34.61 2.68
N ASP A 668 14.25 -33.54 3.42
CA ASP A 668 13.27 -32.51 3.81
C ASP A 668 12.86 -31.68 2.59
N ALA A 669 13.81 -31.24 1.76
CA ALA A 669 13.52 -30.56 0.50
C ALA A 669 12.78 -31.48 -0.49
N LYS A 670 13.19 -32.76 -0.61
CA LYS A 670 12.49 -33.76 -1.42
C LYS A 670 11.06 -34.00 -0.93
N SER A 671 10.83 -34.08 0.38
CA SER A 671 9.49 -34.26 0.95
C SER A 671 8.55 -33.12 0.57
N ARG A 672 9.02 -31.87 0.61
CA ARG A 672 8.23 -30.70 0.21
C ARG A 672 7.92 -30.69 -1.28
N LEU A 673 8.89 -31.09 -2.11
CA LEU A 673 8.71 -31.25 -3.55
C LEU A 673 7.70 -32.36 -3.88
N ALA A 674 7.72 -33.47 -3.15
CA ALA A 674 6.73 -34.54 -3.29
C ALA A 674 5.30 -34.10 -2.89
N GLY A 675 5.20 -33.24 -1.88
CA GLY A 675 3.93 -32.70 -1.38
C GLY A 675 3.31 -31.59 -2.22
N MET A 676 3.90 -31.23 -3.37
CA MET A 676 3.34 -30.25 -4.30
C MET A 676 1.95 -30.67 -4.76
N LYS A 677 0.98 -29.76 -4.62
CA LYS A 677 -0.37 -29.88 -5.17
C LYS A 677 -0.60 -28.74 -6.16
N GLY A 678 -1.20 -29.06 -7.31
CA GLY A 678 -1.64 -28.04 -8.28
C GLY A 678 -3.02 -27.50 -7.91
N GLY A 679 -3.21 -26.19 -8.02
CA GLY A 679 -4.49 -25.51 -7.84
C GLY A 679 -4.37 -23.99 -7.94
N LEU A 680 -5.50 -23.30 -8.10
CA LEU A 680 -5.60 -21.83 -8.20
C LEU A 680 -5.04 -21.25 -9.52
N SER A 681 -4.91 -19.93 -9.61
CA SER A 681 -4.50 -19.17 -10.79
C SER A 681 -3.01 -18.82 -10.84
N THR A 682 -2.60 -18.03 -11.85
CA THR A 682 -1.20 -17.79 -12.23
C THR A 682 -0.86 -16.30 -12.37
N ARG A 683 -0.43 -15.66 -11.27
CA ARG A 683 0.05 -14.26 -11.25
C ARG A 683 1.58 -14.13 -11.29
N MET A 684 2.18 -14.51 -12.43
CA MET A 684 3.64 -14.64 -12.59
C MET A 684 4.44 -13.37 -12.28
N GLY A 685 3.98 -12.19 -12.70
CA GLY A 685 4.73 -10.95 -12.55
C GLY A 685 5.07 -10.62 -11.09
N ALA A 686 4.12 -10.84 -10.19
CA ALA A 686 4.33 -10.65 -8.75
C ALA A 686 5.30 -11.71 -8.18
N ALA A 687 5.14 -12.98 -8.57
CA ALA A 687 6.02 -14.07 -8.14
C ALA A 687 7.47 -13.86 -8.61
N LEU A 688 7.68 -13.37 -9.83
CA LEU A 688 9.00 -13.03 -10.37
C LEU A 688 9.67 -11.90 -9.58
N ARG A 689 8.94 -10.82 -9.26
CA ARG A 689 9.46 -9.72 -8.43
C ARG A 689 9.87 -10.23 -7.05
N HIS A 690 9.05 -11.08 -6.43
CA HIS A 690 9.35 -11.67 -5.13
C HIS A 690 10.56 -12.61 -5.16
N ALA A 691 10.67 -13.49 -6.17
CA ALA A 691 11.85 -14.31 -6.40
C ALA A 691 13.11 -13.45 -6.61
N GLY A 692 12.97 -12.33 -7.34
CA GLY A 692 13.99 -11.32 -7.51
C GLY A 692 14.50 -10.81 -6.17
N THR A 693 13.62 -10.40 -5.25
CA THR A 693 14.00 -9.91 -3.91
C THR A 693 14.89 -10.90 -3.15
N HIS A 694 14.62 -12.21 -3.26
CA HIS A 694 15.45 -13.25 -2.64
C HIS A 694 16.82 -13.39 -3.32
N LEU A 695 16.89 -13.28 -4.64
CA LEU A 695 18.15 -13.28 -5.39
C LEU A 695 19.02 -12.06 -5.10
N HIS A 696 18.44 -10.87 -4.93
CA HIS A 696 19.21 -9.65 -4.65
C HIS A 696 19.98 -9.72 -3.33
N LYS A 697 19.54 -10.57 -2.38
CA LYS A 697 20.23 -10.83 -1.12
C LYS A 697 21.47 -11.72 -1.27
N GLN A 698 21.63 -12.42 -2.40
CA GLN A 698 22.77 -13.29 -2.67
C GLN A 698 24.00 -12.48 -3.08
N GLN A 699 25.18 -12.93 -2.64
CA GLN A 699 26.46 -12.25 -2.91
C GLN A 699 26.94 -12.45 -4.35
N GLN A 700 26.38 -13.43 -5.06
CA GLN A 700 26.79 -13.78 -6.41
C GLN A 700 26.49 -12.67 -7.41
N LYS A 701 27.41 -12.45 -8.34
CA LYS A 701 27.26 -11.39 -9.36
C LYS A 701 26.25 -11.76 -10.44
N ARG A 702 26.28 -13.00 -10.95
CA ARG A 702 25.31 -13.48 -11.94
C ARG A 702 24.12 -14.09 -11.20
N LYS A 703 22.90 -13.66 -11.55
CA LYS A 703 21.65 -14.11 -10.92
C LYS A 703 20.70 -14.61 -11.99
N LEU A 704 20.10 -15.77 -11.76
CA LEU A 704 19.19 -16.43 -12.70
C LEU A 704 17.89 -16.84 -12.00
N ILE A 705 16.75 -16.52 -12.58
CA ILE A 705 15.45 -17.12 -12.29
C ILE A 705 15.12 -18.09 -13.43
N LEU A 706 14.98 -19.36 -13.11
CA LEU A 706 14.51 -20.40 -14.00
C LEU A 706 13.03 -20.68 -13.68
N LEU A 707 12.12 -20.09 -14.46
CA LEU A 707 10.68 -20.30 -14.32
C LEU A 707 10.27 -21.57 -15.06
N VAL A 708 9.55 -22.46 -14.38
CA VAL A 708 8.92 -23.65 -14.97
C VAL A 708 7.42 -23.46 -14.90
N THR A 709 6.75 -23.33 -16.04
CA THR A 709 5.31 -23.05 -16.14
C THR A 709 4.67 -23.79 -17.31
N ASP A 710 3.40 -24.13 -17.18
CA ASP A 710 2.59 -24.82 -18.19
C ASP A 710 1.56 -23.91 -18.86
N GLY A 711 1.39 -22.67 -18.40
CA GLY A 711 0.26 -21.83 -18.78
C GLY A 711 0.61 -20.37 -19.05
N GLU A 712 -0.39 -19.64 -19.52
CA GLU A 712 -0.34 -18.20 -19.67
C GLU A 712 -0.63 -17.51 -18.32
N PRO A 713 -0.07 -16.29 -18.07
CA PRO A 713 -0.47 -15.50 -16.91
C PRO A 713 -1.98 -15.19 -16.96
N ALA A 714 -2.74 -15.73 -16.01
CA ALA A 714 -4.19 -15.59 -15.89
C ALA A 714 -4.61 -15.65 -14.42
N ASP A 715 -5.60 -14.85 -14.02
CA ASP A 715 -6.13 -14.83 -12.65
C ASP A 715 -7.63 -14.56 -12.63
N ILE A 716 -8.32 -15.02 -11.58
CA ILE A 716 -9.78 -14.98 -11.46
C ILE A 716 -10.34 -13.55 -11.41
N ASP A 717 -9.53 -12.58 -10.95
CA ASP A 717 -9.93 -11.19 -10.77
C ASP A 717 -9.64 -10.32 -11.99
N GLU A 718 -9.00 -10.86 -13.02
CA GLU A 718 -8.64 -10.15 -14.23
C GLU A 718 -9.35 -10.73 -15.47
N SER A 719 -10.14 -9.89 -16.12
CA SER A 719 -10.94 -10.29 -17.28
C SER A 719 -10.20 -10.11 -18.61
N ASP A 720 -9.14 -9.28 -18.63
CA ASP A 720 -8.32 -9.05 -19.82
C ASP A 720 -7.06 -9.94 -19.82
N PRO A 721 -6.97 -10.95 -20.72
CA PRO A 721 -5.82 -11.85 -20.80
C PRO A 721 -4.50 -11.15 -21.13
N GLN A 722 -4.53 -9.93 -21.68
CA GLN A 722 -3.31 -9.19 -22.01
C GLN A 722 -2.69 -8.51 -20.78
N HIS A 723 -3.49 -8.15 -19.77
CA HIS A 723 -3.02 -7.34 -18.65
C HIS A 723 -1.86 -8.03 -17.90
N LEU A 724 -2.07 -9.26 -17.45
CA LEU A 724 -1.05 -10.03 -16.73
C LEU A 724 0.15 -10.43 -17.61
N ARG A 725 -0.05 -10.58 -18.93
CA ARG A 725 1.06 -10.81 -19.87
C ARG A 725 1.98 -9.59 -19.98
N PHE A 726 1.41 -8.39 -20.09
CA PHE A 726 2.19 -7.16 -20.10
C PHE A 726 2.84 -6.87 -18.74
N ASP A 727 2.17 -7.19 -17.63
CA ASP A 727 2.79 -7.10 -16.30
C ASP A 727 3.98 -8.05 -16.17
N THR A 728 3.82 -9.31 -16.56
CA THR A 728 4.90 -10.30 -16.50
C THR A 728 6.08 -9.89 -17.36
N LYS A 729 5.82 -9.37 -18.58
CA LYS A 729 6.87 -8.80 -19.43
C LYS A 729 7.60 -7.66 -18.73
N LYS A 730 6.85 -6.76 -18.08
CA LYS A 730 7.44 -5.63 -17.37
C LYS A 730 8.30 -6.09 -16.20
N ALA A 731 7.84 -7.09 -15.43
CA ALA A 731 8.62 -7.70 -14.36
C ALA A 731 9.94 -8.30 -14.86
N VAL A 732 9.93 -8.96 -16.02
CA VAL A 732 11.15 -9.48 -16.66
C VAL A 732 12.12 -8.36 -17.05
N GLU A 733 11.63 -7.27 -17.64
CA GLU A 733 12.45 -6.10 -17.98
C GLU A 733 13.06 -5.43 -16.74
N GLU A 734 12.27 -5.30 -15.67
CA GLU A 734 12.71 -4.76 -14.37
C GLU A 734 13.86 -5.60 -13.79
N LEU A 735 13.69 -6.93 -13.74
CA LEU A 735 14.70 -7.86 -13.25
C LEU A 735 15.98 -7.83 -14.09
N TYR A 736 15.84 -7.76 -15.42
CA TYR A 736 16.98 -7.63 -16.31
C TYR A 736 17.77 -6.34 -16.02
N SER A 737 17.08 -5.23 -15.76
CA SER A 737 17.71 -3.94 -15.43
C SER A 737 18.52 -3.97 -14.13
N THR A 738 18.17 -4.86 -13.20
CA THR A 738 18.89 -5.04 -11.93
C THR A 738 19.91 -6.20 -11.97
N GLY A 739 20.16 -6.79 -13.14
CA GLY A 739 21.16 -7.84 -13.35
C GLY A 739 20.67 -9.26 -13.04
N VAL A 740 19.35 -9.47 -12.96
CA VAL A 740 18.74 -10.79 -12.80
C VAL A 740 18.22 -11.26 -14.15
N LEU A 741 18.77 -12.37 -14.64
CA LEU A 741 18.32 -13.01 -15.89
C LEU A 741 17.12 -13.91 -15.58
N THR A 742 16.10 -13.87 -16.43
CA THR A 742 14.93 -14.75 -16.33
C THR A 742 14.91 -15.69 -17.54
N TYR A 743 14.68 -16.98 -17.29
CA TYR A 743 14.58 -18.00 -18.32
C TYR A 743 13.33 -18.85 -18.09
N CYS A 744 12.53 -19.06 -19.13
CA CYS A 744 11.27 -19.80 -19.05
C CYS A 744 11.39 -21.20 -19.68
N LEU A 745 11.11 -22.23 -18.88
CA LEU A 745 10.87 -23.59 -19.35
C LEU A 745 9.36 -23.81 -19.41
N THR A 746 8.81 -23.81 -20.63
CA THR A 746 7.38 -23.98 -20.85
C THR A 746 7.07 -25.40 -21.30
N LEU A 747 6.00 -25.99 -20.75
CA LEU A 747 5.49 -27.31 -21.15
C LEU A 747 4.37 -27.23 -22.21
N ASP A 748 3.93 -26.01 -22.58
CA ASP A 748 2.86 -25.76 -23.55
C ASP A 748 3.42 -25.70 -24.99
N PRO A 749 3.01 -26.60 -25.90
CA PRO A 749 3.44 -26.60 -27.30
C PRO A 749 3.03 -25.35 -28.10
N GLN A 750 1.99 -24.62 -27.67
CA GLN A 750 1.49 -23.40 -28.32
C GLN A 750 2.10 -22.12 -27.72
N ALA A 751 2.99 -22.24 -26.73
CA ALA A 751 3.54 -21.13 -25.96
C ALA A 751 4.43 -20.16 -26.74
N ASP A 752 4.86 -20.55 -27.94
CA ASP A 752 5.84 -19.87 -28.78
C ASP A 752 5.47 -18.41 -29.08
N THR A 753 4.17 -18.07 -29.10
CA THR A 753 3.72 -16.72 -29.48
C THR A 753 3.73 -15.72 -28.32
N TYR A 754 3.39 -16.14 -27.10
CA TYR A 754 3.30 -15.24 -25.95
C TYR A 754 4.57 -15.27 -25.08
N VAL A 755 5.17 -16.43 -24.84
CA VAL A 755 6.40 -16.56 -24.03
C VAL A 755 7.53 -15.79 -24.69
N LYS A 756 7.65 -15.88 -26.01
CA LYS A 756 8.61 -15.11 -26.80
C LYS A 756 8.46 -13.60 -26.63
N ARG A 757 7.24 -13.09 -26.43
CA ARG A 757 6.99 -11.65 -26.19
C ARG A 757 7.34 -11.21 -24.78
N ILE A 758 7.23 -12.12 -23.80
CA ILE A 758 7.47 -11.87 -22.38
C ILE A 758 8.96 -11.96 -22.05
N PHE A 759 9.63 -13.05 -22.43
CA PHE A 759 11.01 -13.35 -22.05
C PHE A 759 12.04 -12.98 -23.13
N GLY A 760 11.63 -12.89 -24.40
CA GLY A 760 12.51 -12.63 -25.56
C GLY A 760 12.96 -13.90 -26.30
N GLU A 761 13.49 -13.75 -27.52
CA GLU A 761 13.70 -14.88 -28.45
C GLU A 761 14.67 -15.96 -27.95
N ASN A 762 15.64 -15.62 -27.09
CA ASN A 762 16.68 -16.54 -26.63
C ASN A 762 16.51 -17.01 -25.17
N ASN A 763 15.43 -16.59 -24.48
CA ASN A 763 15.26 -16.78 -23.03
C ASN A 763 14.11 -17.73 -22.67
N TYR A 764 13.74 -18.63 -23.59
CA TYR A 764 12.78 -19.70 -23.30
C TYR A 764 13.11 -20.99 -24.04
N THR A 765 12.60 -22.10 -23.53
CA THR A 765 12.64 -23.42 -24.18
C THR A 765 11.31 -24.13 -23.95
N ILE A 766 10.76 -24.72 -25.00
CA ILE A 766 9.58 -25.60 -24.93
C ILE A 766 10.07 -27.02 -24.64
N VAL A 767 9.53 -27.63 -23.59
CA VAL A 767 9.89 -28.96 -23.12
C VAL A 767 8.68 -29.89 -23.30
N ASP A 768 8.54 -30.43 -24.50
CA ASP A 768 7.48 -31.41 -24.81
C ASP A 768 7.78 -32.81 -24.24
N ASN A 769 9.00 -33.06 -23.74
CA ASN A 769 9.38 -34.30 -23.05
C ASN A 769 10.56 -34.05 -22.10
N VAL A 770 10.48 -34.57 -20.87
CA VAL A 770 11.54 -34.54 -19.84
C VAL A 770 12.88 -35.06 -20.37
N GLU A 771 12.86 -35.98 -21.34
CA GLU A 771 14.06 -36.53 -21.99
C GLU A 771 14.89 -35.50 -22.76
N LYS A 772 14.32 -34.34 -23.13
CA LYS A 772 15.02 -33.25 -23.85
C LYS A 772 15.77 -32.29 -22.91
N LEU A 773 15.45 -32.27 -21.62
CA LEU A 773 16.11 -31.41 -20.62
C LEU A 773 17.65 -31.54 -20.60
N PRO A 774 18.24 -32.74 -20.75
CA PRO A 774 19.70 -32.92 -20.80
C PRO A 774 20.42 -32.23 -21.95
N GLU A 775 19.72 -31.92 -23.04
CA GLU A 775 20.33 -31.26 -24.20
C GLU A 775 20.26 -29.74 -24.06
N GLN A 776 19.21 -29.23 -23.39
CA GLN A 776 18.92 -27.81 -23.29
C GLN A 776 19.55 -27.13 -22.06
N LEU A 777 19.49 -27.78 -20.89
CA LEU A 777 20.05 -27.21 -19.66
C LEU A 777 21.55 -26.87 -19.78
N PRO A 778 22.41 -27.72 -20.35
CA PRO A 778 23.82 -27.37 -20.48
C PRO A 778 24.08 -26.21 -21.44
N LEU A 779 23.30 -26.08 -22.52
CA LEU A 779 23.39 -24.93 -23.44
C LEU A 779 23.02 -23.63 -22.74
N LEU A 780 21.98 -23.65 -21.91
CA LEU A 780 21.58 -22.54 -21.05
C LEU A 780 22.69 -22.17 -20.06
N PHE A 781 23.24 -23.14 -19.33
CA PHE A 781 24.31 -22.84 -18.38
C PHE A 781 25.59 -22.36 -19.09
N ALA A 782 25.88 -22.85 -20.30
CA ALA A 782 27.01 -22.41 -21.11
C ALA A 782 26.85 -20.95 -21.58
N SER A 783 25.68 -20.57 -22.10
CA SER A 783 25.43 -19.20 -22.55
C SER A 783 25.50 -18.18 -21.39
N LEU A 784 25.15 -18.62 -20.18
CA LEU A 784 25.18 -17.82 -18.97
C LEU A 784 26.55 -17.74 -18.29
N THR A 785 27.50 -18.63 -18.64
CA THR A 785 28.85 -18.67 -18.03
C THR A 785 30.00 -18.40 -19.00
N ALA A 786 29.70 -18.23 -20.29
CA ALA A 786 30.61 -17.75 -21.31
C ALA A 786 31.03 -16.27 -21.13
#